data_AF-A0A7C7VG87-F1
#
_entry.id   AF-A0A7C7VG87-F1
#
_cell.length_a   1.000
_cell.length_b   1.000
_cell.length_c   1.000
_cell.angle_alpha   90.00
_cell.angle_beta   90.00
_cell.angle_gamma   90.00
#
_symmetry.space_group_name_H-M   'P 1'
#
loop_
_entity.id
_entity.type
_entity.pdbx_description
1 polymer ?
#
loop_
_entity_poly.entity_id
_entity_poly.type
_entity_poly.pdbx_seq_one_letter_code
_entity_poly.pdbx_strand_id
1 'polypeptide(L)'
;MFRQTFEQIIRKCDFPLLPSEDICFEPVDNHVDISRLYKDLQVHLKHFHMATSENPFANPILLLAVHIARWIENGKLTFSALEQMTQFLNSRAFVCRAERLHRYVGTVDPIENLKAVECFLNRFSTKEKPDFQHFSTEISRELFGIVITAHPTFALSDDLMRALAELAGCRNMAGSPLSESQVREIIRRAVVSEHLPDPEITIEKEHGLALEAIANLQRALLRIYDLTFRVARSHFPERWWEVHPRLMTIASWVGYDLDGRRDIDWIQSFAFRLEEKKLSLERYSRTLQTIIDFCPIDNTTESLRTILAQTLLLLTENLKDSVEEMNTFQCMSAGDEEGIEKLRKVSRKMYTSLSSRLTTSKDLLDLLERAISSSQTCPEILHRLCLLRSEVENYGLGVSHIHVRLNAKQIHNAIRGLIGIETDPEDPGNKKTYLKALDQLLAGVKPVTINFGSLIAERTTAKRLFMLVAQILKYIDSDTPIRFLIAETESSFTPIAALYFAKLFGVAEKVEISPLFETPGALVRGARIVDEMLSNPFYRDYVLAKGSLCMQTGFSDAGRHLGQTAASFAIENFRRSLADSLQKYGLSRLKLVIFNTHGESIGRGAHPADFHARLAYTMSHRSRSELLETGVQLKEELSFQGGDGYLYFLNPCLAMAVITRILEFAAAHDGPEDSFYREKDYIFEFFATVQQFNQRIMGDPDYSMLLNEYGKYLLYPTGSRSIKREFEIEKRQVVSAAQIRAIPQNAVLHQLGLLSNTISGVGHAIKKNPEQFDCLQQESDRFNLLISMWEYALSFSDFYAFDGYLKILDPGFWLMTATKAANSQHACELRKVADFLEHLEQHANLSRVGRIFYRDLLDLTEVLDEMHCRRGVVPKSFPCYRDGLWMNTELRDHLEIFHAMRLALIYHVFTLAVQVPEFSPQRGITREEIIERILHLDVETAVGILKNIFPLLKSSAETQDFSEKATYQTEQYLGYFQEHKNIFNPLESLDKLIKRITAGITHITGSFG
;
A
#
# COMPACT_ATOMS: atom_id res chain seq x y z
N MET A 1 10.48 -17.92 -20.55
CA MET A 1 10.33 -19.15 -19.74
C MET A 1 8.94 -19.22 -19.11
N PHE A 2 8.55 -18.29 -18.22
CA PHE A 2 7.28 -18.41 -17.47
C PHE A 2 6.04 -18.54 -18.35
N ARG A 3 5.87 -17.69 -19.38
CA ARG A 3 4.78 -17.83 -20.36
C ARG A 3 4.76 -19.18 -21.07
N GLN A 4 5.91 -19.71 -21.45
CA GLN A 4 6.00 -21.02 -22.12
C GLN A 4 5.60 -22.15 -21.16
N THR A 5 6.03 -22.09 -19.90
CA THR A 5 5.63 -23.04 -18.86
C THR A 5 4.13 -22.97 -18.59
N PHE A 6 3.56 -21.77 -18.49
CA PHE A 6 2.11 -21.55 -18.37
C PHE A 6 1.35 -22.19 -19.52
N GLU A 7 1.73 -21.93 -20.78
CA GLU A 7 1.11 -22.53 -21.97
C GLU A 7 1.20 -24.06 -21.96
N GLN A 8 2.31 -24.63 -21.49
CA GLN A 8 2.45 -26.08 -21.33
C GLN A 8 1.53 -26.66 -20.25
N ILE A 9 1.34 -25.93 -19.14
CA ILE A 9 0.44 -26.32 -18.06
C ILE A 9 -1.00 -26.31 -18.58
N ILE A 10 -1.45 -25.21 -19.18
CA ILE A 10 -2.82 -25.08 -19.70
C ILE A 10 -3.14 -26.16 -20.75
N ARG A 11 -2.19 -26.50 -21.64
CA ARG A 11 -2.38 -27.57 -22.64
C ARG A 11 -2.52 -28.97 -22.03
N LYS A 12 -2.02 -29.19 -20.81
CA LYS A 12 -2.00 -30.49 -20.12
C LYS A 12 -2.92 -30.54 -18.90
N CYS A 13 -3.59 -29.45 -18.57
CA CYS A 13 -4.45 -29.37 -17.40
C CYS A 13 -5.80 -29.97 -17.74
N ASP A 14 -6.26 -30.92 -16.93
CA ASP A 14 -7.65 -31.36 -16.96
C ASP A 14 -8.50 -30.26 -16.28
N PHE A 15 -9.57 -29.81 -16.93
CA PHE A 15 -10.51 -28.85 -16.37
C PHE A 15 -11.36 -29.51 -15.26
N PRO A 16 -11.83 -28.76 -14.24
CA PRO A 16 -11.77 -27.30 -14.06
C PRO A 16 -10.39 -26.76 -13.64
N LEU A 17 -10.13 -25.48 -13.96
CA LEU A 17 -8.98 -24.73 -13.47
C LEU A 17 -9.13 -24.33 -11.99
N LEU A 18 -10.36 -24.14 -11.51
CA LEU A 18 -10.63 -23.87 -10.09
C LEU A 18 -10.91 -25.17 -9.32
N PRO A 19 -10.52 -25.26 -8.03
CA PRO A 19 -10.87 -26.39 -7.18
C PRO A 19 -12.38 -26.40 -6.89
N SER A 20 -12.95 -27.57 -6.62
CA SER A 20 -14.40 -27.76 -6.49
C SER A 20 -15.06 -26.86 -5.44
N GLU A 21 -14.35 -26.51 -4.38
CA GLU A 21 -14.82 -25.64 -3.30
C GLU A 21 -15.00 -24.17 -3.71
N ASP A 22 -14.34 -23.74 -4.80
CA ASP A 22 -14.39 -22.38 -5.32
C ASP A 22 -15.31 -22.22 -6.53
N ILE A 23 -15.87 -23.30 -7.07
CA ILE A 23 -16.71 -23.25 -8.27
C ILE A 23 -18.07 -22.63 -7.94
N CYS A 24 -18.42 -21.57 -8.67
CA CYS A 24 -19.69 -20.86 -8.48
C CYS A 24 -20.80 -21.36 -9.41
N PHE A 25 -20.44 -22.05 -10.49
CA PHE A 25 -21.37 -22.50 -11.53
C PHE A 25 -21.19 -23.99 -11.83
N GLU A 26 -22.10 -24.80 -11.28
CA GLU A 26 -22.16 -26.24 -11.50
C GLU A 26 -23.30 -26.65 -12.46
N PRO A 27 -23.12 -27.70 -13.28
CA PRO A 27 -21.89 -28.46 -13.48
C PRO A 27 -20.84 -27.67 -14.28
N VAL A 28 -19.56 -28.03 -14.11
CA VAL A 28 -18.46 -27.44 -14.88
C VAL A 28 -18.64 -27.72 -16.38
N ASP A 29 -18.52 -26.67 -17.19
CA ASP A 29 -18.54 -26.82 -18.65
C ASP A 29 -17.24 -27.45 -19.16
N ASN A 30 -17.33 -28.73 -19.52
CA ASN A 30 -16.22 -29.49 -20.10
C ASN A 30 -16.24 -29.51 -21.64
N HIS A 31 -17.18 -28.80 -22.28
CA HIS A 31 -17.36 -28.79 -23.72
C HIS A 31 -16.67 -27.60 -24.38
N VAL A 32 -16.55 -26.48 -23.68
CA VAL A 32 -15.89 -25.27 -24.18
C VAL A 32 -14.38 -25.33 -23.95
N ASP A 33 -13.61 -25.37 -25.05
CA ASP A 33 -12.16 -25.16 -25.01
C ASP A 33 -11.85 -23.69 -24.71
N ILE A 34 -11.34 -23.41 -23.51
CA ILE A 34 -11.03 -22.04 -23.06
C ILE A 34 -9.93 -21.39 -23.91
N SER A 35 -8.95 -22.14 -24.40
CA SER A 35 -7.91 -21.57 -25.29
C SER A 35 -8.50 -21.14 -26.63
N ARG A 36 -9.50 -21.87 -27.13
CA ARG A 36 -10.24 -21.50 -28.33
C ARG A 36 -11.16 -20.32 -28.09
N LEU A 37 -11.95 -20.34 -27.01
CA LEU A 37 -12.82 -19.23 -26.62
C LEU A 37 -12.04 -17.93 -26.50
N TYR A 38 -10.83 -17.97 -25.91
CA TYR A 38 -9.97 -16.79 -25.79
C TYR A 38 -9.62 -16.20 -27.16
N LYS A 39 -9.23 -17.06 -28.12
CA LYS A 39 -8.93 -16.61 -29.50
C LYS A 39 -10.17 -16.07 -30.20
N ASP A 40 -11.33 -16.70 -30.01
CA ASP A 40 -12.58 -16.24 -30.61
C ASP A 40 -12.95 -14.84 -30.07
N LEU A 41 -12.82 -14.61 -28.75
CA LEU A 41 -13.01 -13.29 -28.14
C LEU A 41 -12.02 -12.24 -28.70
N GLN A 42 -10.75 -12.59 -28.90
CA GLN A 42 -9.76 -11.69 -29.53
C GLN A 42 -10.15 -11.33 -30.97
N VAL A 43 -10.67 -12.28 -31.75
CA VAL A 43 -11.12 -12.03 -33.13
C VAL A 43 -12.32 -11.09 -33.15
N HIS A 44 -13.31 -11.32 -32.27
CA HIS A 44 -14.47 -10.45 -32.12
C HIS A 44 -14.09 -9.04 -31.66
N LEU A 45 -13.18 -8.93 -30.67
CA LEU A 45 -12.67 -7.64 -30.20
C LEU A 45 -12.04 -6.83 -31.35
N LYS A 46 -11.16 -7.46 -32.14
CA LYS A 46 -10.54 -6.83 -33.31
C LYS A 46 -11.57 -6.40 -34.34
N HIS A 47 -12.57 -7.23 -34.60
CA HIS A 47 -13.67 -6.88 -35.51
C HIS A 47 -14.45 -5.66 -35.01
N PHE A 48 -14.77 -5.58 -33.71
CA PHE A 48 -15.50 -4.44 -33.15
C PHE A 48 -14.65 -3.16 -33.10
N HIS A 49 -13.34 -3.26 -32.93
CA HIS A 49 -12.43 -2.13 -33.11
C HIS A 49 -12.47 -1.58 -34.54
N MET A 50 -12.45 -2.46 -35.54
CA MET A 50 -12.60 -2.05 -36.95
C MET A 50 -13.96 -1.38 -37.19
N ALA A 51 -15.05 -1.95 -36.68
CA ALA A 51 -16.37 -1.35 -36.80
C ALA A 51 -16.45 0.05 -36.14
N THR A 52 -15.76 0.24 -35.02
CA THR A 52 -15.70 1.54 -34.33
C THR A 52 -14.88 2.57 -35.09
N SER A 53 -13.87 2.15 -35.85
CA SER A 53 -13.14 3.06 -36.75
C SER A 53 -14.01 3.64 -37.87
N GLU A 54 -15.07 2.92 -38.27
CA GLU A 54 -16.05 3.38 -39.26
C GLU A 54 -17.24 4.11 -38.62
N ASN A 55 -17.59 3.79 -37.37
CA ASN A 55 -18.71 4.36 -36.64
C ASN A 55 -18.27 4.97 -35.29
N PRO A 56 -18.17 6.31 -35.17
CA PRO A 56 -17.69 6.97 -33.96
C PRO A 56 -18.65 6.85 -32.76
N PHE A 57 -19.86 6.34 -32.96
CA PHE A 57 -20.82 6.07 -31.87
C PHE A 57 -20.70 4.66 -31.31
N ALA A 58 -19.97 3.77 -31.99
CA ALA A 58 -19.75 2.42 -31.51
C ALA A 58 -18.74 2.39 -30.36
N ASN A 59 -18.88 1.38 -29.49
CA ASN A 59 -17.94 1.12 -28.41
C ASN A 59 -17.55 -0.38 -28.51
N PRO A 60 -16.28 -0.71 -28.80
CA PRO A 60 -15.87 -2.07 -29.11
C PRO A 60 -15.99 -3.02 -27.92
N ILE A 61 -15.75 -2.51 -26.70
CA ILE A 61 -15.84 -3.28 -25.46
C ILE A 61 -17.29 -3.55 -25.11
N LEU A 62 -18.17 -2.56 -25.22
CA LEU A 62 -19.60 -2.74 -25.01
C LEU A 62 -20.24 -3.65 -26.07
N LEU A 63 -19.80 -3.55 -27.33
CA LEU A 63 -20.24 -4.46 -28.39
C LEU A 63 -19.83 -5.91 -28.11
N LEU A 64 -18.60 -6.12 -27.63
CA LEU A 64 -18.15 -7.45 -27.18
C LEU A 64 -18.95 -7.94 -25.98
N ALA A 65 -19.24 -7.08 -25.00
CA ALA A 65 -20.07 -7.41 -23.84
C ALA A 65 -21.49 -7.88 -24.26
N VAL A 66 -22.15 -7.13 -25.14
CA VAL A 66 -23.46 -7.52 -25.70
C VAL A 66 -23.36 -8.83 -26.51
N HIS A 67 -22.25 -9.05 -27.22
CA HIS A 67 -22.03 -10.30 -27.93
C HIS A 67 -21.92 -11.49 -26.98
N ILE A 68 -21.16 -11.36 -25.89
CA ILE A 68 -21.03 -12.37 -24.84
C ILE A 68 -22.38 -12.64 -24.18
N ALA A 69 -23.13 -11.60 -23.79
CA ALA A 69 -24.45 -11.73 -23.19
C ALA A 69 -25.41 -12.54 -24.09
N ARG A 70 -25.43 -12.24 -25.40
CA ARG A 70 -26.23 -13.01 -26.37
C ARG A 70 -25.77 -14.45 -26.55
N TRP A 71 -24.47 -14.75 -26.43
CA TRP A 71 -24.01 -16.12 -26.47
C TRP A 71 -24.51 -16.92 -25.26
N ILE A 72 -24.59 -16.29 -24.08
CA ILE A 72 -25.16 -16.90 -22.88
C ILE A 72 -26.66 -17.12 -23.05
N GLU A 73 -27.41 -16.10 -23.48
CA GLU A 73 -28.86 -16.19 -23.70
C GLU A 73 -29.26 -17.28 -24.69
N ASN A 74 -28.46 -17.47 -25.75
CA ASN A 74 -28.71 -18.48 -26.77
C ASN A 74 -28.11 -19.86 -26.43
N GLY A 75 -27.54 -20.04 -25.23
CA GLY A 75 -26.94 -21.30 -24.79
C GLY A 75 -25.66 -21.70 -25.54
N LYS A 76 -25.00 -20.78 -26.25
CA LYS A 76 -23.72 -21.01 -26.93
C LYS A 76 -22.52 -20.91 -25.99
N LEU A 77 -22.68 -20.21 -24.88
CA LEU A 77 -21.68 -20.03 -23.83
C LEU A 77 -22.36 -20.19 -22.47
N THR A 78 -21.66 -20.77 -21.50
CA THR A 78 -22.16 -20.93 -20.13
C THR A 78 -21.44 -19.98 -19.18
N PHE A 79 -22.07 -19.65 -18.04
CA PHE A 79 -21.38 -18.91 -16.98
C PHE A 79 -20.18 -19.68 -16.41
N SER A 80 -20.27 -21.02 -16.38
CA SER A 80 -19.15 -21.88 -16.00
C SER A 80 -17.95 -21.71 -16.95
N ALA A 81 -18.17 -21.67 -18.27
CA ALA A 81 -17.10 -21.39 -19.22
C ALA A 81 -16.48 -19.99 -19.03
N LEU A 82 -17.28 -18.97 -18.69
CA LEU A 82 -16.77 -17.63 -18.35
C LEU A 82 -16.00 -17.60 -17.02
N GLU A 83 -16.39 -18.39 -16.04
CA GLU A 83 -15.64 -18.58 -14.80
C GLU A 83 -14.25 -19.18 -15.09
N GLN A 84 -14.19 -20.23 -15.90
CA GLN A 84 -12.92 -20.83 -16.33
C GLN A 84 -12.08 -19.86 -17.18
N MET A 85 -12.71 -19.07 -18.06
CA MET A 85 -12.03 -18.02 -18.83
C MET A 85 -11.44 -16.94 -17.90
N THR A 86 -12.18 -16.52 -16.88
CA THR A 86 -11.71 -15.53 -15.90
C THR A 86 -10.48 -16.06 -15.17
N GLN A 87 -10.52 -17.31 -14.72
CA GLN A 87 -9.38 -17.94 -14.06
C GLN A 87 -8.16 -18.07 -15.00
N PHE A 88 -8.38 -18.45 -16.25
CA PHE A 88 -7.33 -18.50 -17.28
C PHE A 88 -6.65 -17.14 -17.47
N LEU A 89 -7.43 -16.08 -17.63
CA LEU A 89 -6.89 -14.71 -17.81
C LEU A 89 -6.21 -14.21 -16.53
N ASN A 90 -6.77 -14.47 -15.34
CA ASN A 90 -6.16 -14.11 -14.06
C ASN A 90 -4.79 -14.75 -13.88
N SER A 91 -4.69 -16.05 -14.18
CA SER A 91 -3.44 -16.82 -14.11
C SER A 91 -2.39 -16.31 -15.11
N ARG A 92 -2.82 -15.96 -16.33
CA ARG A 92 -1.94 -15.38 -17.35
C ARG A 92 -1.43 -13.99 -16.96
N ALA A 93 -2.31 -13.15 -16.42
CA ALA A 93 -1.96 -11.83 -15.92
C ALA A 93 -1.00 -11.91 -14.71
N PHE A 94 -1.19 -12.87 -13.81
CA PHE A 94 -0.30 -13.16 -12.69
C PHE A 94 1.14 -13.48 -13.16
N VAL A 95 1.29 -14.34 -14.18
CA VAL A 95 2.60 -14.64 -14.77
C VAL A 95 3.26 -13.38 -15.35
N CYS A 96 2.50 -12.54 -16.04
CA CYS A 96 3.01 -11.28 -16.58
C CYS A 96 3.41 -10.29 -15.47
N ARG A 97 2.68 -10.27 -14.35
CA ARG A 97 3.02 -9.48 -13.16
C ARG A 97 4.35 -9.92 -12.56
N ALA A 98 4.61 -11.23 -12.49
CA ALA A 98 5.88 -11.78 -12.02
C ALA A 98 7.06 -11.32 -12.91
N GLU A 99 6.89 -11.38 -14.23
CA GLU A 99 7.90 -10.92 -15.21
C GLU A 99 8.15 -9.41 -15.12
N ARG A 100 7.11 -8.61 -14.87
CA ARG A 100 7.25 -7.17 -14.66
C ARG A 100 7.98 -6.88 -13.36
N LEU A 101 7.60 -7.53 -12.26
CA LEU A 101 8.26 -7.34 -10.94
C LEU A 101 9.74 -7.72 -11.00
N HIS A 102 10.09 -8.84 -11.67
CA HIS A 102 11.47 -9.24 -11.92
C HIS A 102 12.27 -8.17 -12.65
N ARG A 103 11.73 -7.65 -13.76
CA ARG A 103 12.39 -6.59 -14.54
C ARG A 103 12.52 -5.28 -13.74
N TYR A 104 11.52 -4.95 -12.95
CA TYR A 104 11.44 -3.71 -12.19
C TYR A 104 12.57 -3.55 -11.16
N VAL A 105 12.92 -4.63 -10.46
CA VAL A 105 13.99 -4.62 -9.43
C VAL A 105 15.40 -4.78 -10.02
N GLY A 106 15.52 -5.14 -11.29
CA GLY A 106 16.79 -5.42 -11.96
C GLY A 106 17.34 -6.81 -11.60
N THR A 107 18.68 -6.95 -11.56
CA THR A 107 19.30 -8.25 -11.27
C THR A 107 18.95 -8.76 -9.88
N VAL A 108 18.51 -10.01 -9.81
CA VAL A 108 18.20 -10.75 -8.56
C VAL A 108 19.30 -11.75 -8.21
N ASP A 109 20.42 -11.76 -8.95
CA ASP A 109 21.55 -12.61 -8.63
C ASP A 109 22.26 -12.10 -7.37
N PRO A 110 22.35 -12.90 -6.29
CA PRO A 110 23.02 -12.47 -5.07
C PRO A 110 24.49 -12.12 -5.28
N ILE A 111 25.19 -12.78 -6.20
CA ILE A 111 26.62 -12.54 -6.44
C ILE A 111 26.81 -11.19 -7.16
N GLU A 112 26.00 -10.90 -8.18
CA GLU A 112 26.06 -9.61 -8.88
C GLU A 112 25.69 -8.45 -7.96
N ASN A 113 24.65 -8.61 -7.15
CA ASN A 113 24.27 -7.61 -6.17
C ASN A 113 25.36 -7.39 -5.11
N LEU A 114 25.96 -8.45 -4.57
CA LEU A 114 27.08 -8.32 -3.63
C LEU A 114 28.30 -7.63 -4.26
N LYS A 115 28.61 -7.87 -5.54
CA LYS A 115 29.66 -7.14 -6.27
C LYS A 115 29.34 -5.65 -6.38
N ALA A 116 28.09 -5.30 -6.70
CA ALA A 116 27.67 -3.89 -6.75
C ALA A 116 27.80 -3.21 -5.37
N VAL A 117 27.43 -3.89 -4.29
CA VAL A 117 27.63 -3.42 -2.92
C VAL A 117 29.12 -3.30 -2.59
N GLU A 118 29.95 -4.26 -3.00
CA GLU A 118 31.40 -4.21 -2.80
C GLU A 118 32.01 -2.98 -3.52
N CYS A 119 31.59 -2.73 -4.77
CA CYS A 119 31.97 -1.52 -5.50
C CYS A 119 31.55 -0.25 -4.76
N PHE A 120 30.33 -0.21 -4.21
CA PHE A 120 29.85 0.91 -3.39
C PHE A 120 30.74 1.13 -2.17
N LEU A 121 31.03 0.09 -1.39
CA LEU A 121 31.86 0.17 -0.18
C LEU A 121 33.30 0.60 -0.49
N ASN A 122 33.88 0.09 -1.58
CA ASN A 122 35.24 0.41 -1.98
C ASN A 122 35.43 1.90 -2.36
N ARG A 123 34.36 2.62 -2.71
CA ARG A 123 34.44 4.08 -2.96
C ARG A 123 34.91 4.85 -1.73
N PHE A 124 34.69 4.33 -0.52
CA PHE A 124 35.12 4.97 0.72
C PHE A 124 36.55 4.58 1.14
N SER A 125 37.13 3.53 0.56
CA SER A 125 38.46 3.00 0.92
C SER A 125 39.54 3.23 -0.14
N THR A 126 39.19 3.53 -1.40
CA THR A 126 40.12 3.52 -2.57
C THR A 126 40.93 4.81 -2.81
N LYS A 127 41.17 5.64 -1.80
CA LYS A 127 42.10 6.79 -1.94
C LYS A 127 43.56 6.30 -2.04
N GLU A 128 44.47 7.10 -2.64
CA GLU A 128 45.93 6.81 -2.72
C GLU A 128 46.54 6.40 -1.36
N LYS A 129 45.94 6.89 -0.26
CA LYS A 129 46.10 6.34 1.09
C LYS A 129 44.71 6.08 1.69
N PRO A 130 44.35 4.82 2.00
CA PRO A 130 43.07 4.50 2.63
C PRO A 130 43.01 5.13 4.03
N ASP A 131 41.94 5.90 4.29
CA ASP A 131 41.70 6.56 5.58
C ASP A 131 40.61 5.82 6.35
N PHE A 132 41.00 5.18 7.45
CA PHE A 132 40.08 4.44 8.31
C PHE A 132 38.99 5.34 8.90
N GLN A 133 39.32 6.58 9.29
CA GLN A 133 38.36 7.47 9.94
C GLN A 133 37.27 7.89 8.96
N HIS A 134 37.65 8.19 7.71
CA HIS A 134 36.70 8.46 6.64
C HIS A 134 35.80 7.24 6.34
N PHE A 135 36.40 6.06 6.13
CA PHE A 135 35.65 4.83 5.86
C PHE A 135 34.65 4.52 6.99
N SER A 136 35.13 4.53 8.24
CA SER A 136 34.31 4.29 9.43
C SER A 136 33.20 5.32 9.57
N THR A 137 33.46 6.60 9.27
CA THR A 137 32.42 7.64 9.29
C THR A 137 31.34 7.37 8.26
N GLU A 138 31.70 7.10 7.00
CA GLU A 138 30.70 6.91 5.92
C GLU A 138 29.84 5.67 6.12
N ILE A 139 30.43 4.53 6.50
CA ILE A 139 29.67 3.29 6.71
C ILE A 139 28.79 3.33 7.97
N SER A 140 29.08 4.23 8.92
CA SER A 140 28.27 4.44 10.13
C SER A 140 27.09 5.38 9.92
N ARG A 141 26.93 5.99 8.74
CA ARG A 141 25.81 6.90 8.43
C ARG A 141 24.52 6.12 8.14
N GLU A 142 23.40 6.73 8.50
CA GLU A 142 22.07 6.29 8.06
C GLU A 142 21.72 6.98 6.75
N LEU A 143 22.13 6.41 5.62
CA LEU A 143 21.92 7.00 4.29
C LEU A 143 20.44 6.90 3.88
N PHE A 144 19.80 5.79 4.21
CA PHE A 144 18.44 5.49 3.78
C PHE A 144 17.60 4.78 4.85
N GLY A 145 16.27 4.93 4.82
CA GLY A 145 15.33 4.19 5.68
C GLY A 145 14.22 3.52 4.89
N ILE A 146 13.95 2.26 5.24
CA ILE A 146 12.86 1.46 4.67
C ILE A 146 11.77 1.34 5.74
N VAL A 147 10.55 1.78 5.42
CA VAL A 147 9.42 1.78 6.36
C VAL A 147 8.32 0.84 5.86
N ILE A 148 8.09 -0.24 6.60
CA ILE A 148 7.03 -1.23 6.33
C ILE A 148 5.71 -0.77 6.98
N THR A 149 4.62 -0.76 6.22
CA THR A 149 3.42 -0.02 6.60
C THR A 149 2.11 -0.77 6.34
N ALA A 150 1.21 -0.75 7.33
CA ALA A 150 -0.13 -1.37 7.26
C ALA A 150 -1.08 -0.52 6.43
N HIS A 151 -1.28 -0.86 5.15
CA HIS A 151 -2.25 -0.22 4.26
C HIS A 151 -3.10 -1.30 3.57
N PRO A 152 -4.37 -1.01 3.23
CA PRO A 152 -5.27 -1.98 2.63
C PRO A 152 -4.95 -2.21 1.14
N THR A 153 -3.84 -2.91 0.88
CA THR A 153 -3.35 -3.28 -0.46
C THR A 153 -3.02 -4.78 -0.56
N PHE A 154 -3.57 -5.58 0.37
CA PHE A 154 -3.51 -7.03 0.33
C PHE A 154 -4.60 -7.53 -0.63
N ALA A 155 -4.33 -7.42 -1.93
CA ALA A 155 -5.26 -7.82 -3.00
C ALA A 155 -5.05 -9.26 -3.48
N LEU A 156 -4.14 -10.00 -2.84
CA LEU A 156 -3.82 -11.39 -3.13
C LEU A 156 -3.83 -12.18 -1.83
N SER A 157 -4.15 -13.47 -1.91
CA SER A 157 -3.90 -14.39 -0.81
C SER A 157 -2.42 -14.48 -0.48
N ASP A 158 -2.11 -14.85 0.77
CA ASP A 158 -0.73 -14.98 1.25
C ASP A 158 0.11 -15.93 0.39
N ASP A 159 -0.50 -17.03 -0.04
CA ASP A 159 0.16 -18.03 -0.89
C ASP A 159 0.49 -17.49 -2.28
N LEU A 160 -0.42 -16.70 -2.87
CA LEU A 160 -0.17 -16.05 -4.16
C LEU A 160 0.87 -14.94 -4.05
N MET A 161 0.92 -14.18 -2.95
CA MET A 161 1.97 -13.19 -2.71
C MET A 161 3.35 -13.86 -2.66
N ARG A 162 3.49 -14.96 -1.91
CA ARG A 162 4.76 -15.72 -1.85
C ARG A 162 5.11 -16.35 -3.20
N ALA A 163 4.13 -16.94 -3.89
CA ALA A 163 4.32 -17.48 -5.25
C ALA A 163 4.82 -16.41 -6.23
N LEU A 164 4.24 -15.21 -6.18
CA LEU A 164 4.62 -14.08 -7.02
C LEU A 164 6.06 -13.62 -6.71
N ALA A 165 6.41 -13.50 -5.43
CA ALA A 165 7.74 -13.11 -4.99
C ALA A 165 8.81 -14.16 -5.37
N GLU A 166 8.51 -15.46 -5.26
CA GLU A 166 9.43 -16.52 -5.70
C GLU A 166 9.65 -16.51 -7.22
N LEU A 167 8.58 -16.39 -8.02
CA LEU A 167 8.71 -16.28 -9.47
C LEU A 167 9.49 -15.03 -9.87
N ALA A 168 9.18 -13.87 -9.28
CA ALA A 168 9.89 -12.64 -9.59
C ALA A 168 11.36 -12.66 -9.13
N GLY A 169 11.66 -13.33 -8.02
CA GLY A 169 13.02 -13.54 -7.55
C GLY A 169 13.81 -14.56 -8.36
N CYS A 170 13.15 -15.36 -9.20
CA CYS A 170 13.73 -16.49 -9.96
C CYS A 170 14.54 -17.48 -9.09
N ARG A 171 14.37 -17.42 -7.76
CA ARG A 171 15.16 -18.11 -6.75
C ARG A 171 14.27 -18.45 -5.56
N ASN A 172 14.49 -19.63 -4.98
CA ASN A 172 13.77 -20.07 -3.79
C ASN A 172 14.19 -19.30 -2.52
N MET A 173 13.55 -19.57 -1.38
CA MET A 173 13.86 -18.93 -0.10
C MET A 173 15.29 -19.20 0.42
N ALA A 174 15.96 -20.25 -0.07
CA ALA A 174 17.37 -20.50 0.23
C ALA A 174 18.35 -19.71 -0.68
N GLY A 175 17.83 -19.04 -1.72
CA GLY A 175 18.59 -18.27 -2.70
C GLY A 175 19.09 -19.07 -3.91
N SER A 176 18.70 -20.34 -4.04
CA SER A 176 19.05 -21.17 -5.20
C SER A 176 18.15 -20.85 -6.40
N PRO A 177 18.68 -20.84 -7.64
CA PRO A 177 17.85 -20.67 -8.84
C PRO A 177 16.71 -21.69 -8.89
N LEU A 178 15.53 -21.24 -9.30
CA LEU A 178 14.39 -22.14 -9.47
C LEU A 178 14.64 -23.10 -10.64
N SER A 179 14.44 -24.40 -10.40
CA SER A 179 14.41 -25.39 -11.48
C SER A 179 13.15 -25.23 -12.33
N GLU A 180 13.16 -25.75 -13.56
CA GLU A 180 11.95 -25.78 -14.41
C GLU A 180 10.77 -26.49 -13.73
N SER A 181 11.04 -27.53 -12.93
CA SER A 181 10.01 -28.24 -12.16
C SER A 181 9.40 -27.37 -11.06
N GLN A 182 10.21 -26.58 -10.35
CA GLN A 182 9.72 -25.64 -9.33
C GLN A 182 8.91 -24.51 -9.96
N VAL A 183 9.39 -23.92 -11.05
CA VAL A 183 8.63 -22.91 -11.81
C VAL A 183 7.28 -23.47 -12.26
N ARG A 184 7.27 -24.71 -12.78
CA ARG A 184 6.03 -25.39 -13.18
C ARG A 184 5.08 -25.57 -12.00
N GLU A 185 5.58 -25.99 -10.84
CA GLU A 185 4.76 -26.20 -9.66
C GLU A 185 4.16 -24.90 -9.13
N ILE A 186 4.96 -23.82 -9.06
CA ILE A 186 4.47 -22.51 -8.60
C ILE A 186 3.39 -21.96 -9.55
N ILE A 187 3.61 -22.05 -10.87
CA ILE A 187 2.61 -21.62 -11.85
C ILE A 187 1.36 -22.52 -11.79
N ARG A 188 1.53 -23.84 -11.63
CA ARG A 188 0.40 -24.76 -11.50
C ARG A 188 -0.44 -24.42 -10.27
N ARG A 189 0.19 -24.18 -9.12
CA ARG A 189 -0.48 -23.73 -7.89
C ARG A 189 -1.26 -22.44 -8.16
N ALA A 190 -0.64 -21.43 -8.77
CA ALA A 190 -1.32 -20.19 -9.09
C ALA A 190 -2.53 -20.39 -10.02
N VAL A 191 -2.42 -21.28 -11.02
CA VAL A 191 -3.53 -21.62 -11.93
C VAL A 191 -4.75 -22.19 -11.21
N VAL A 192 -4.53 -22.93 -10.12
CA VAL A 192 -5.60 -23.59 -9.35
C VAL A 192 -5.93 -22.89 -8.03
N SER A 193 -5.41 -21.70 -7.79
CA SER A 193 -5.73 -20.90 -6.60
C SER A 193 -6.76 -19.83 -6.92
N GLU A 194 -7.64 -19.52 -5.97
CA GLU A 194 -8.45 -18.31 -6.07
C GLU A 194 -7.54 -17.07 -6.00
N HIS A 195 -7.69 -16.16 -6.97
CA HIS A 195 -6.89 -14.93 -7.08
C HIS A 195 -7.40 -13.77 -6.23
N LEU A 196 -8.48 -13.98 -5.48
CA LEU A 196 -9.01 -13.00 -4.54
C LEU A 196 -8.13 -12.93 -3.27
N PRO A 197 -8.18 -11.82 -2.53
CA PRO A 197 -7.57 -11.78 -1.21
C PRO A 197 -8.26 -12.74 -0.25
N ASP A 198 -7.56 -13.10 0.82
CA ASP A 198 -8.15 -13.89 1.90
C ASP A 198 -9.34 -13.14 2.54
N PRO A 199 -10.43 -13.83 2.91
CA PRO A 199 -11.70 -13.20 3.29
C PRO A 199 -11.63 -12.36 4.58
N GLU A 200 -10.73 -12.70 5.52
CA GLU A 200 -10.47 -11.91 6.73
C GLU A 200 -9.00 -11.49 6.80
N ILE A 201 -8.75 -10.18 6.71
CA ILE A 201 -7.42 -9.60 6.87
C ILE A 201 -7.38 -8.88 8.21
N THR A 202 -6.83 -9.53 9.22
CA THR A 202 -6.66 -8.95 10.56
C THR A 202 -5.34 -8.21 10.69
N ILE A 203 -5.21 -7.36 11.71
CA ILE A 203 -3.96 -6.63 11.97
C ILE A 203 -2.83 -7.57 12.41
N GLU A 204 -3.13 -8.70 13.06
CA GLU A 204 -2.16 -9.75 13.38
C GLU A 204 -1.58 -10.37 12.12
N LYS A 205 -2.42 -10.61 11.11
CA LYS A 205 -1.97 -11.12 9.82
C LYS A 205 -1.09 -10.11 9.09
N GLU A 206 -1.49 -8.84 9.08
CA GLU A 206 -0.67 -7.74 8.53
C GLU A 206 0.68 -7.63 9.25
N HIS A 207 0.70 -7.77 10.58
CA HIS A 207 1.92 -7.77 11.41
C HIS A 207 2.81 -8.98 11.10
N GLY A 208 2.25 -10.18 11.03
CA GLY A 208 2.99 -11.40 10.67
C GLY A 208 3.69 -11.31 9.32
N LEU A 209 3.00 -10.81 8.28
CA LEU A 209 3.59 -10.58 6.96
C LEU A 209 4.66 -9.47 6.99
N ALA A 210 4.46 -8.42 7.79
CA ALA A 210 5.46 -7.38 7.97
C ALA A 210 6.72 -7.92 8.65
N LEU A 211 6.59 -8.79 9.66
CA LEU A 211 7.72 -9.46 10.31
C LEU A 211 8.49 -10.35 9.32
N GLU A 212 7.80 -11.05 8.42
CA GLU A 212 8.44 -11.85 7.35
C GLU A 212 9.27 -10.96 6.39
N ALA A 213 8.69 -9.85 5.93
CA ALA A 213 9.37 -8.86 5.09
C ALA A 213 10.59 -8.25 5.80
N ILE A 214 10.44 -7.83 7.06
CA ILE A 214 11.52 -7.27 7.89
C ILE A 214 12.63 -8.29 8.09
N ALA A 215 12.30 -9.56 8.34
CA ALA A 215 13.30 -10.61 8.51
C ALA A 215 14.16 -10.80 7.26
N ASN A 216 13.57 -10.72 6.06
CA ASN A 216 14.32 -10.80 4.80
C ASN A 216 15.20 -9.56 4.55
N LEU A 217 14.70 -8.37 4.89
CA LEU A 217 15.48 -7.12 4.88
C LEU A 217 16.70 -7.22 5.82
N GLN A 218 16.49 -7.70 7.05
CA GLN A 218 17.58 -7.88 8.02
C GLN A 218 18.63 -8.88 7.52
N ARG A 219 18.22 -9.99 6.90
CA ARG A 219 19.16 -10.94 6.29
C ARG A 219 19.98 -10.30 5.17
N ALA A 220 19.36 -9.46 4.34
CA ALA A 220 20.06 -8.77 3.27
C ALA A 220 21.06 -7.72 3.83
N LEU A 221 20.66 -6.92 4.82
CA LEU A 221 21.57 -5.99 5.50
C LEU A 221 22.71 -6.71 6.23
N LEU A 222 22.45 -7.85 6.87
CA LEU A 222 23.50 -8.62 7.54
C LEU A 222 24.56 -9.13 6.55
N ARG A 223 24.17 -9.51 5.33
CA ARG A 223 25.11 -9.85 4.25
C ARG A 223 25.93 -8.64 3.79
N ILE A 224 25.36 -7.44 3.81
CA ILE A 224 26.07 -6.19 3.51
C ILE A 224 27.06 -5.85 4.63
N TYR A 225 26.68 -6.04 5.89
CA TYR A 225 27.59 -5.85 7.03
C TYR A 225 28.75 -6.86 7.00
N ASP A 226 28.47 -8.13 6.69
CA ASP A 226 29.50 -9.15 6.46
C ASP A 226 30.50 -8.71 5.39
N LEU A 227 30.00 -8.24 4.25
CA LEU A 227 30.84 -7.70 3.19
C LEU A 227 31.62 -6.44 3.63
N THR A 228 30.99 -5.56 4.42
CA THR A 228 31.63 -4.36 4.97
C THR A 228 32.83 -4.71 5.85
N PHE A 229 32.69 -5.70 6.75
CA PHE A 229 33.80 -6.19 7.56
C PHE A 229 34.89 -6.85 6.72
N ARG A 230 34.55 -7.57 5.65
CA ARG A 230 35.56 -8.13 4.72
C ARG A 230 36.34 -7.05 3.98
N VAL A 231 35.66 -6.02 3.46
CA VAL A 231 36.30 -4.86 2.83
C VAL A 231 37.18 -4.13 3.83
N ALA A 232 36.69 -3.90 5.05
CA ALA A 232 37.44 -3.27 6.13
C ALA A 232 38.69 -4.10 6.50
N ARG A 233 38.58 -5.43 6.60
CA ARG A 233 39.70 -6.34 6.90
C ARG A 233 40.76 -6.32 5.80
N SER A 234 40.35 -6.15 4.55
CA SER A 234 41.28 -6.06 3.42
C SER A 234 42.06 -4.75 3.38
N HIS A 235 41.45 -3.61 3.74
CA HIS A 235 42.08 -2.29 3.67
C HIS A 235 42.71 -1.85 5.01
N PHE A 236 42.19 -2.35 6.13
CA PHE A 236 42.53 -1.93 7.50
C PHE A 236 42.70 -3.15 8.44
N PRO A 237 43.65 -4.07 8.15
CA PRO A 237 43.76 -5.36 8.84
C PRO A 237 44.00 -5.26 10.35
N GLU A 238 44.54 -4.14 10.84
CA GLU A 238 44.85 -3.93 12.25
C GLU A 238 43.68 -3.41 13.09
N ARG A 239 42.59 -2.93 12.46
CA ARG A 239 41.50 -2.22 13.16
C ARG A 239 40.10 -2.46 12.58
N TRP A 240 39.94 -3.44 11.69
CA TRP A 240 38.69 -3.67 10.95
C TRP A 240 37.48 -3.99 11.82
N TRP A 241 37.67 -4.49 13.04
CA TRP A 241 36.57 -4.79 13.98
C TRP A 241 35.99 -3.54 14.66
N GLU A 242 36.69 -2.40 14.58
CA GLU A 242 36.28 -1.12 15.18
C GLU A 242 35.23 -0.36 14.34
N VAL A 243 34.81 -0.91 13.18
CA VAL A 243 33.81 -0.25 12.33
C VAL A 243 32.38 -0.59 12.78
N HIS A 244 31.46 0.37 12.66
CA HIS A 244 30.06 0.24 13.11
C HIS A 244 29.08 0.45 11.94
N PRO A 245 28.88 -0.56 11.07
CA PRO A 245 28.04 -0.37 9.89
C PRO A 245 26.58 -0.11 10.27
N ARG A 246 26.04 0.96 9.70
CA ARG A 246 24.60 1.28 9.75
C ARG A 246 24.01 1.27 8.35
N LEU A 247 24.45 2.17 7.46
CA LEU A 247 24.02 2.34 6.06
C LEU A 247 22.51 2.58 5.86
N MET A 248 21.64 1.71 6.38
CA MET A 248 20.19 1.79 6.31
C MET A 248 19.49 1.47 7.63
N THR A 249 18.31 2.05 7.84
CA THR A 249 17.41 1.69 8.94
C THR A 249 16.15 1.00 8.45
N ILE A 250 15.62 0.06 9.23
CA ILE A 250 14.32 -0.55 9.00
C ILE A 250 13.35 -0.07 10.09
N ALA A 251 12.17 0.37 9.68
CA ALA A 251 11.10 0.74 10.60
C ALA A 251 9.76 0.12 10.20
N SER A 252 8.84 0.02 11.16
CA SER A 252 7.46 -0.39 10.93
C SER A 252 6.48 0.48 11.71
N TRP A 253 5.29 0.73 11.15
CA TRP A 253 4.15 1.25 11.91
C TRP A 253 2.99 0.26 12.00
N VAL A 254 3.17 -0.98 11.54
CA VAL A 254 2.13 -2.01 11.55
C VAL A 254 1.79 -2.35 13.00
N GLY A 255 0.54 -2.12 13.40
CA GLY A 255 0.09 -2.24 14.78
C GLY A 255 0.26 -0.96 15.63
N TYR A 256 0.78 0.13 15.06
CA TYR A 256 1.06 1.40 15.76
C TYR A 256 0.45 2.64 15.06
N ASP A 257 -0.20 2.46 13.91
CA ASP A 257 -0.91 3.52 13.18
C ASP A 257 -2.37 3.63 13.62
N LEU A 258 -2.68 4.68 14.38
CA LEU A 258 -4.03 4.97 14.89
C LEU A 258 -4.77 6.03 14.06
N ASP A 259 -4.19 6.52 12.95
CA ASP A 259 -4.83 7.51 12.10
C ASP A 259 -6.09 6.92 11.46
N GLY A 260 -7.26 7.45 11.81
CA GLY A 260 -8.55 6.98 11.31
C GLY A 260 -8.83 5.50 11.60
N ARG A 261 -8.27 4.96 12.69
CA ARG A 261 -8.48 3.61 13.23
C ARG A 261 -8.91 3.67 14.70
N ARG A 262 -9.83 2.79 15.09
CA ARG A 262 -10.26 2.57 16.49
C ARG A 262 -10.20 1.11 16.89
N ASP A 263 -9.95 0.25 15.92
CA ASP A 263 -9.89 -1.20 16.01
C ASP A 263 -8.56 -1.72 16.56
N ILE A 264 -7.50 -0.91 16.54
CA ILE A 264 -6.23 -1.23 17.22
C ILE A 264 -6.27 -0.75 18.67
N ASP A 265 -6.20 -1.69 19.60
CA ASP A 265 -6.08 -1.41 21.03
C ASP A 265 -4.60 -1.26 21.46
N TRP A 266 -4.34 -0.42 22.46
CA TRP A 266 -2.99 -0.20 22.97
C TRP A 266 -2.39 -1.47 23.58
N ILE A 267 -3.22 -2.37 24.11
CA ILE A 267 -2.81 -3.69 24.63
C ILE A 267 -2.18 -4.51 23.50
N GLN A 268 -2.83 -4.52 22.34
CA GLN A 268 -2.37 -5.22 21.16
C GLN A 268 -1.06 -4.60 20.62
N SER A 269 -0.97 -3.28 20.52
CA SER A 269 0.28 -2.60 20.15
C SER A 269 1.44 -2.92 21.11
N PHE A 270 1.17 -2.99 22.42
CA PHE A 270 2.17 -3.37 23.41
C PHE A 270 2.57 -4.85 23.28
N ALA A 271 1.61 -5.73 23.00
CA ALA A 271 1.83 -7.15 22.74
C ALA A 271 2.69 -7.38 21.49
N PHE A 272 2.43 -6.69 20.38
CA PHE A 272 3.26 -6.73 19.18
C PHE A 272 4.69 -6.33 19.49
N ARG A 273 4.89 -5.28 20.29
CA ARG A 273 6.25 -4.85 20.64
C ARG A 273 6.98 -5.87 21.54
N LEU A 274 6.26 -6.59 22.40
CA LEU A 274 6.82 -7.72 23.17
C LEU A 274 7.17 -8.91 22.26
N GLU A 275 6.33 -9.21 21.28
CA GLU A 275 6.59 -10.26 20.28
C GLU A 275 7.84 -9.95 19.45
N GLU A 276 7.99 -8.71 18.99
CA GLU A 276 9.19 -8.25 18.30
C GLU A 276 10.45 -8.40 19.17
N LYS A 277 10.34 -8.11 20.47
CA LYS A 277 11.45 -8.32 21.41
C LYS A 277 11.79 -9.79 21.59
N LYS A 278 10.78 -10.64 21.80
CA LYS A 278 10.95 -12.09 21.85
C LYS A 278 11.71 -12.59 20.61
N LEU A 279 11.25 -12.23 19.41
CA LEU A 279 11.87 -12.69 18.15
C LEU A 279 13.33 -12.25 18.03
N SER A 280 13.66 -11.05 18.51
CA SER A 280 15.03 -10.52 18.49
C SER A 280 15.91 -11.26 19.49
N LEU A 281 15.43 -11.49 20.72
CA LEU A 281 16.16 -12.26 21.73
C LEU A 281 16.37 -13.72 21.31
N GLU A 282 15.38 -14.35 20.67
CA GLU A 282 15.53 -15.70 20.09
C GLU A 282 16.63 -15.74 19.03
N ARG A 283 16.66 -14.74 18.15
CA ARG A 283 17.67 -14.62 17.11
C ARG A 283 19.06 -14.38 17.68
N TYR A 284 19.22 -13.42 18.59
CA TYR A 284 20.50 -13.14 19.25
C TYR A 284 21.01 -14.36 20.03
N SER A 285 20.13 -15.04 20.76
CA SER A 285 20.48 -16.28 21.50
C SER A 285 20.96 -17.37 20.56
N ARG A 286 20.27 -17.60 19.43
CA ARG A 286 20.66 -18.60 18.43
C ARG A 286 22.00 -18.27 17.78
N THR A 287 22.21 -17.01 17.41
CA THR A 287 23.49 -16.53 16.84
C THR A 287 24.62 -16.70 17.86
N LEU A 288 24.40 -16.30 19.10
CA LEU A 288 25.39 -16.41 20.16
C LEU A 288 25.72 -17.87 20.50
N GLN A 289 24.72 -18.75 20.57
CA GLN A 289 24.95 -20.19 20.73
C GLN A 289 25.82 -20.75 19.61
N THR A 290 25.55 -20.36 18.36
CA THR A 290 26.38 -20.74 17.22
C THR A 290 27.83 -20.27 17.40
N ILE A 291 28.05 -19.05 17.92
CA ILE A 291 29.40 -18.52 18.22
C ILE A 291 30.08 -19.34 19.32
N ILE A 292 29.35 -19.72 20.37
CA ILE A 292 29.85 -20.56 21.46
C ILE A 292 30.29 -21.92 20.92
N ASP A 293 29.49 -22.54 20.06
CA ASP A 293 29.77 -23.86 19.49
C ASP A 293 31.03 -23.86 18.61
N PHE A 294 31.32 -22.73 17.94
CA PHE A 294 32.55 -22.55 17.16
C PHE A 294 33.76 -22.11 17.99
N CYS A 295 33.56 -21.69 19.24
CA CYS A 295 34.65 -21.20 20.08
C CYS A 295 35.56 -22.36 20.51
N PRO A 296 36.88 -22.30 20.27
CA PRO A 296 37.82 -23.33 20.72
C PRO A 296 37.72 -23.61 22.22
N ILE A 297 37.99 -24.85 22.61
CA ILE A 297 38.04 -25.29 24.02
C ILE A 297 39.50 -25.43 24.45
N ASP A 298 40.13 -24.30 24.75
CA ASP A 298 41.49 -24.23 25.31
C ASP A 298 41.62 -23.10 26.35
N ASN A 299 42.81 -22.95 26.95
CA ASN A 299 43.10 -21.93 27.96
C ASN A 299 43.10 -20.49 27.40
N THR A 300 43.32 -20.31 26.10
CA THR A 300 43.40 -18.96 25.48
C THR A 300 42.02 -18.33 25.31
N THR A 301 40.97 -19.16 25.27
CA THR A 301 39.58 -18.77 25.03
C THR A 301 38.69 -18.92 26.26
N GLU A 302 39.25 -19.28 27.43
CA GLU A 302 38.48 -19.49 28.67
C GLU A 302 37.69 -18.25 29.09
N SER A 303 38.36 -17.08 29.15
CA SER A 303 37.71 -15.81 29.49
C SER A 303 36.59 -15.45 28.50
N LEU A 304 36.82 -15.66 27.21
CA LEU A 304 35.82 -15.44 26.16
C LEU A 304 34.61 -16.35 26.37
N ARG A 305 34.81 -17.66 26.55
CA ARG A 305 33.72 -18.63 26.80
C ARG A 305 32.89 -18.25 28.02
N THR A 306 33.51 -17.75 29.10
CA THR A 306 32.79 -17.26 30.28
C THR A 306 31.90 -16.07 29.94
N ILE A 307 32.41 -15.07 29.20
CA ILE A 307 31.63 -13.89 28.80
C ILE A 307 30.46 -14.31 27.88
N LEU A 308 30.70 -15.20 26.91
CA LEU A 308 29.66 -15.69 26.01
C LEU A 308 28.56 -16.45 26.77
N ALA A 309 28.94 -17.32 27.72
CA ALA A 309 27.97 -18.04 28.55
C ALA A 309 27.13 -17.10 29.43
N GLN A 310 27.75 -16.07 30.03
CA GLN A 310 27.04 -15.03 30.79
C GLN A 310 26.06 -14.26 29.90
N THR A 311 26.49 -13.89 28.69
CA THR A 311 25.65 -13.17 27.73
C THR A 311 24.47 -14.01 27.28
N LEU A 312 24.67 -15.31 27.02
CA LEU A 312 23.60 -16.23 26.66
C LEU A 312 22.60 -16.42 27.79
N LEU A 313 23.07 -16.51 29.04
CA LEU A 313 22.20 -16.61 30.21
C LEU A 313 21.29 -15.37 30.32
N LEU A 314 21.86 -14.17 30.19
CA LEU A 314 21.10 -12.92 30.20
C LEU A 314 20.00 -12.91 29.14
N LEU A 315 20.32 -13.31 27.91
CA LEU A 315 19.36 -13.35 26.80
C LEU A 315 18.25 -14.37 27.03
N THR A 316 18.59 -15.58 27.48
CA THR A 316 17.64 -16.69 27.66
C THR A 316 16.68 -16.46 28.83
N GLU A 317 17.15 -15.87 29.93
CA GLU A 317 16.29 -15.46 31.06
C GLU A 317 15.30 -14.38 30.64
N ASN A 318 15.76 -13.33 29.95
CA ASN A 318 14.88 -12.25 29.48
C ASN A 318 13.92 -12.70 28.38
N LEU A 319 14.31 -13.66 27.55
CA LEU A 319 13.45 -14.28 26.55
C LEU A 319 12.27 -14.99 27.22
N LYS A 320 12.54 -15.80 28.26
CA LYS A 320 11.50 -16.53 29.00
C LYS A 320 10.45 -15.57 29.58
N ASP A 321 10.90 -14.49 30.23
CA ASP A 321 9.99 -13.48 30.77
C ASP A 321 9.18 -12.78 29.68
N SER A 322 9.82 -12.43 28.56
CA SER A 322 9.15 -11.77 27.42
C SER A 322 8.06 -12.67 26.80
N VAL A 323 8.29 -13.98 26.70
CA VAL A 323 7.29 -14.95 26.20
C VAL A 323 6.07 -15.03 27.13
N GLU A 324 6.30 -15.14 28.44
CA GLU A 324 5.21 -15.23 29.42
C GLU A 324 4.35 -13.96 29.40
N GLU A 325 5.00 -12.79 29.36
CA GLU A 325 4.32 -11.50 29.33
C GLU A 325 3.55 -11.30 28.01
N MET A 326 4.18 -11.55 26.87
CA MET A 326 3.54 -11.48 25.55
C MET A 326 2.26 -12.32 25.51
N ASN A 327 2.34 -13.59 25.91
CA ASN A 327 1.18 -14.49 25.96
C ASN A 327 0.08 -13.94 26.89
N THR A 328 0.47 -13.32 28.00
CA THR A 328 -0.50 -12.71 28.92
C THR A 328 -1.21 -11.54 28.24
N PHE A 329 -0.48 -10.62 27.59
CA PHE A 329 -1.06 -9.46 26.89
C PHE A 329 -1.92 -9.85 25.67
N GLN A 330 -1.52 -10.86 24.90
CA GLN A 330 -2.28 -11.35 23.72
C GLN A 330 -3.64 -11.95 24.11
N CYS A 331 -3.74 -12.55 25.30
CA CYS A 331 -4.99 -13.13 25.80
C CYS A 331 -5.91 -12.10 26.50
N MET A 332 -5.58 -10.81 26.48
CA MET A 332 -6.37 -9.75 27.13
C MET A 332 -7.28 -9.02 26.15
N SER A 333 -8.42 -8.54 26.66
CA SER A 333 -9.24 -7.52 26.03
C SER A 333 -9.50 -6.39 27.03
N ALA A 334 -9.45 -5.13 26.59
CA ALA A 334 -9.52 -3.94 27.47
C ALA A 334 -10.88 -3.70 28.17
N GLY A 335 -11.84 -4.63 28.08
CA GLY A 335 -13.18 -4.50 28.66
C GLY A 335 -13.56 -5.56 29.70
N ASP A 336 -12.74 -6.57 29.93
CA ASP A 336 -13.07 -7.71 30.81
C ASP A 336 -12.44 -7.56 32.21
N GLU A 337 -13.21 -7.80 33.27
CA GLU A 337 -12.73 -7.77 34.66
C GLU A 337 -11.59 -8.78 34.88
N GLU A 338 -11.68 -9.96 34.25
CA GLU A 338 -10.62 -10.97 34.31
C GLU A 338 -9.33 -10.47 33.62
N GLY A 339 -9.49 -9.80 32.48
CA GLY A 339 -8.39 -9.17 31.74
C GLY A 339 -7.67 -8.09 32.55
N ILE A 340 -8.43 -7.24 33.24
CA ILE A 340 -7.86 -6.18 34.10
C ILE A 340 -7.07 -6.79 35.26
N GLU A 341 -7.55 -7.86 35.88
CA GLU A 341 -6.81 -8.50 36.98
C GLU A 341 -5.53 -9.19 36.49
N LYS A 342 -5.55 -9.83 35.33
CA LYS A 342 -4.34 -10.35 34.67
C LYS A 342 -3.34 -9.22 34.39
N LEU A 343 -3.80 -8.07 33.87
CA LEU A 343 -2.97 -6.90 33.62
C LEU A 343 -2.34 -6.36 34.91
N ARG A 344 -3.08 -6.30 36.02
CA ARG A 344 -2.51 -5.88 37.32
C ARG A 344 -1.38 -6.81 37.77
N LYS A 345 -1.57 -8.12 37.64
CA LYS A 345 -0.56 -9.13 38.03
C LYS A 345 0.71 -9.00 37.18
N VAL A 346 0.58 -9.00 35.86
CA VAL A 346 1.74 -8.85 34.97
C VAL A 346 2.41 -7.50 35.16
N SER A 347 1.65 -6.40 35.25
CA SER A 347 2.20 -5.06 35.52
C SER A 347 3.00 -4.99 36.82
N ARG A 348 2.55 -5.65 37.89
CA ARG A 348 3.28 -5.70 39.16
C ARG A 348 4.58 -6.48 39.00
N LYS A 349 4.52 -7.67 38.38
CA LYS A 349 5.71 -8.49 38.07
C LYS A 349 6.74 -7.67 37.30
N MET A 350 6.31 -7.08 36.18
CA MET A 350 7.11 -6.23 35.29
C MET A 350 7.79 -5.06 36.00
N TYR A 351 7.12 -4.46 36.99
CA TYR A 351 7.67 -3.36 37.78
C TYR A 351 8.65 -3.86 38.85
N THR A 352 8.32 -4.95 39.55
CA THR A 352 9.21 -5.52 40.58
C THR A 352 10.51 -6.07 40.02
N SER A 353 10.51 -6.59 38.78
CA SER A 353 11.70 -7.08 38.09
C SER A 353 12.39 -6.01 37.23
N LEU A 354 11.96 -4.74 37.27
CA LEU A 354 12.45 -3.71 36.35
C LEU A 354 13.98 -3.56 36.35
N SER A 355 14.62 -3.70 37.52
CA SER A 355 16.09 -3.58 37.65
C SER A 355 16.88 -4.75 37.07
N SER A 356 16.26 -5.92 36.89
CA SER A 356 16.91 -7.11 36.31
C SER A 356 16.50 -7.36 34.86
N ARG A 357 15.60 -6.54 34.32
CA ARG A 357 15.09 -6.66 32.96
C ARG A 357 16.03 -5.97 31.97
N LEU A 358 16.32 -6.68 30.88
CA LEU A 358 17.03 -6.14 29.73
C LEU A 358 16.10 -5.15 29.01
N THR A 359 16.17 -3.88 29.39
CA THR A 359 15.39 -2.78 28.79
C THR A 359 16.28 -1.82 28.00
N THR A 360 17.59 -1.94 28.13
CA THR A 360 18.58 -1.21 27.34
C THR A 360 19.42 -2.20 26.55
N SER A 361 19.62 -1.91 25.28
CA SER A 361 20.56 -2.63 24.41
C SER A 361 22.01 -2.44 24.85
N LYS A 362 22.32 -1.36 25.59
CA LYS A 362 23.68 -1.04 26.06
C LYS A 362 24.27 -2.13 26.94
N ASP A 363 23.49 -2.70 27.85
CA ASP A 363 23.96 -3.80 28.72
C ASP A 363 24.43 -5.01 27.90
N LEU A 364 23.73 -5.32 26.80
CA LEU A 364 24.12 -6.38 25.88
C LEU A 364 25.35 -5.98 25.05
N LEU A 365 25.39 -4.75 24.55
CA LEU A 365 26.52 -4.22 23.77
C LEU A 365 27.81 -4.20 24.61
N ASP A 366 27.76 -3.81 25.88
CA ASP A 366 28.92 -3.80 26.78
C ASP A 366 29.51 -5.22 26.97
N LEU A 367 28.65 -6.24 27.06
CA LEU A 367 29.09 -7.64 27.10
C LEU A 367 29.70 -8.10 25.77
N LEU A 368 29.09 -7.69 24.64
CA LEU A 368 29.62 -7.99 23.32
C LEU A 368 30.98 -7.31 23.08
N GLU A 369 31.17 -6.07 23.52
CA GLU A 369 32.44 -5.34 23.41
C GLU A 369 33.56 -6.01 24.23
N ARG A 370 33.22 -6.51 25.42
CA ARG A 370 34.14 -7.33 26.23
C ARG A 370 34.49 -8.63 25.50
N ALA A 371 33.51 -9.30 24.90
CA ALA A 371 33.75 -10.52 24.11
C ALA A 371 34.62 -10.23 22.87
N ILE A 372 34.36 -9.14 22.15
CA ILE A 372 35.16 -8.67 21.00
C ILE A 372 36.61 -8.45 21.42
N SER A 373 36.82 -7.72 22.51
CA SER A 373 38.17 -7.46 23.08
C SER A 373 38.91 -8.75 23.44
N SER A 374 38.22 -9.75 23.99
CA SER A 374 38.78 -11.06 24.33
C SER A 374 38.91 -12.03 23.14
N SER A 375 38.48 -11.65 21.94
CA SER A 375 38.45 -12.52 20.75
C SER A 375 39.46 -12.12 19.65
N GLN A 376 40.33 -11.14 19.91
CA GLN A 376 41.28 -10.60 18.91
C GLN A 376 42.23 -11.66 18.32
N THR A 377 42.53 -12.72 19.07
CA THR A 377 43.35 -13.86 18.61
C THR A 377 42.55 -14.92 17.82
N CYS A 378 41.23 -14.76 17.70
CA CYS A 378 40.32 -15.66 17.02
C CYS A 378 39.52 -14.90 15.93
N PRO A 379 40.10 -14.60 14.76
CA PRO A 379 39.51 -13.71 13.75
C PRO A 379 38.09 -14.09 13.31
N GLU A 380 37.79 -15.40 13.21
CA GLU A 380 36.47 -15.88 12.81
C GLU A 380 35.40 -15.66 13.90
N ILE A 381 35.78 -15.78 15.18
CA ILE A 381 34.89 -15.49 16.30
C ILE A 381 34.70 -13.99 16.45
N LEU A 382 35.79 -13.22 16.34
CA LEU A 382 35.76 -11.76 16.31
C LEU A 382 34.80 -11.23 15.24
N HIS A 383 34.88 -11.77 14.01
CA HIS A 383 34.01 -11.37 12.90
C HIS A 383 32.54 -11.62 13.23
N ARG A 384 32.20 -12.80 13.74
CA ARG A 384 30.83 -13.15 14.11
C ARG A 384 30.29 -12.29 15.26
N LEU A 385 31.14 -11.94 16.22
CA LEU A 385 30.78 -11.04 17.32
C LEU A 385 30.54 -9.61 16.80
N CYS A 386 31.35 -9.12 15.86
CA CYS A 386 31.14 -7.82 15.23
C CYS A 386 29.83 -7.76 14.43
N LEU A 387 29.45 -8.86 13.77
CA LEU A 387 28.15 -8.99 13.10
C LEU A 387 26.99 -8.95 14.09
N LEU A 388 27.07 -9.72 15.19
CA LEU A 388 26.04 -9.71 16.24
C LEU A 388 25.94 -8.33 16.89
N ARG A 389 27.08 -7.67 17.17
CA ARG A 389 27.12 -6.29 17.66
C ARG A 389 26.41 -5.34 16.70
N SER A 390 26.74 -5.40 15.41
CA SER A 390 26.11 -4.55 14.39
C SER A 390 24.58 -4.77 14.33
N GLU A 391 24.13 -6.01 14.50
CA GLU A 391 22.72 -6.34 14.54
C GLU A 391 22.00 -5.70 15.76
N VAL A 392 22.58 -5.85 16.95
CA VAL A 392 22.06 -5.26 18.19
C VAL A 392 22.08 -3.73 18.15
N GLU A 393 23.14 -3.11 17.61
CA GLU A 393 23.25 -1.65 17.48
C GLU A 393 22.17 -1.04 16.56
N ASN A 394 21.82 -1.75 15.48
CA ASN A 394 20.89 -1.23 14.48
C ASN A 394 19.41 -1.48 14.83
N TYR A 395 19.09 -2.62 15.44
CA TYR A 395 17.70 -3.01 15.73
C TYR A 395 17.32 -2.92 17.21
N GLY A 396 18.31 -2.83 18.11
CA GLY A 396 18.08 -2.78 19.54
C GLY A 396 17.45 -4.07 20.06
N LEU A 397 16.46 -3.92 20.94
CA LEU A 397 15.73 -5.04 21.53
C LEU A 397 14.43 -5.38 20.78
N GLY A 398 14.23 -4.85 19.58
CA GLY A 398 13.11 -5.23 18.70
C GLY A 398 13.60 -5.64 17.31
N VAL A 399 12.66 -6.02 16.43
CA VAL A 399 13.01 -6.43 15.06
C VAL A 399 13.23 -5.24 14.12
N SER A 400 12.71 -4.05 14.46
CA SER A 400 12.86 -2.83 13.70
C SER A 400 12.59 -1.62 14.61
N HIS A 401 12.87 -0.42 14.10
CA HIS A 401 12.39 0.82 14.73
C HIS A 401 10.87 0.88 14.59
N ILE A 402 10.18 1.56 15.51
CA ILE A 402 8.73 1.74 15.40
C ILE A 402 8.37 3.19 15.12
N HIS A 403 7.39 3.38 14.25
CA HIS A 403 6.72 4.65 14.06
C HIS A 403 5.31 4.54 14.62
N VAL A 404 4.91 5.50 15.45
CA VAL A 404 3.52 5.66 15.88
C VAL A 404 2.89 6.77 15.04
N ARG A 405 1.62 6.63 14.65
CA ARG A 405 0.94 7.61 13.80
C ARG A 405 -0.42 8.01 14.35
N LEU A 406 -0.74 9.29 14.23
CA LEU A 406 -1.99 9.89 14.69
C LEU A 406 -2.40 11.05 13.75
N ASN A 407 -3.69 11.40 13.71
CA ASN A 407 -4.16 12.60 12.99
C ASN A 407 -3.99 13.88 13.83
N ALA A 408 -3.64 15.00 13.18
CA ALA A 408 -3.48 16.31 13.82
C ALA A 408 -4.67 16.72 14.71
N LYS A 409 -5.91 16.44 14.27
CA LYS A 409 -7.14 16.79 15.02
C LYS A 409 -7.20 16.10 16.39
N GLN A 410 -6.64 14.90 16.52
CA GLN A 410 -6.62 14.18 17.81
C GLN A 410 -5.68 14.86 18.81
N ILE A 411 -4.58 15.47 18.34
CA ILE A 411 -3.67 16.28 19.18
C ILE A 411 -4.36 17.58 19.59
N HIS A 412 -5.02 18.27 18.64
CA HIS A 412 -5.77 19.48 18.93
C HIS A 412 -6.87 19.25 19.96
N ASN A 413 -7.64 18.17 19.82
CA ASN A 413 -8.68 17.81 20.77
C ASN A 413 -8.13 17.50 22.17
N ALA A 414 -6.95 16.87 22.26
CA ALA A 414 -6.32 16.56 23.54
C ALA A 414 -5.80 17.80 24.28
N ILE A 415 -5.35 18.83 23.55
CA ILE A 415 -4.82 20.07 24.13
C ILE A 415 -5.89 21.17 24.28
N ARG A 416 -7.02 21.05 23.58
CA ARG A 416 -8.12 22.02 23.55
C ARG A 416 -8.50 22.53 24.94
N GLY A 417 -8.77 21.62 25.88
CA GLY A 417 -9.19 21.96 27.24
C GLY A 417 -8.11 22.60 28.12
N LEU A 418 -6.83 22.50 27.72
CA LEU A 418 -5.71 23.07 28.48
C LEU A 418 -5.44 24.53 28.13
N ILE A 419 -5.74 24.95 26.89
CA ILE A 419 -5.47 26.32 26.41
C ILE A 419 -6.69 27.08 25.91
N GLY A 420 -7.87 26.44 25.89
CA GLY A 420 -9.10 27.08 25.41
C GLY A 420 -9.14 27.29 23.89
N ILE A 421 -8.79 26.27 23.10
CA ILE A 421 -8.98 26.34 21.63
C ILE A 421 -10.48 26.30 21.33
N GLU A 422 -10.99 27.34 20.66
CA GLU A 422 -12.39 27.43 20.22
C GLU A 422 -12.51 27.44 18.70
N THR A 423 -11.50 27.94 17.98
CA THR A 423 -11.44 28.00 16.52
C THR A 423 -10.31 27.11 15.97
N ASP A 424 -10.17 27.07 14.64
CA ASP A 424 -9.01 26.45 14.01
C ASP A 424 -7.70 27.09 14.53
N PRO A 425 -6.65 26.31 14.86
CA PRO A 425 -5.36 26.85 15.28
C PRO A 425 -4.69 27.80 14.29
N GLU A 426 -5.03 27.73 13.00
CA GLU A 426 -4.56 28.64 11.95
C GLU A 426 -5.46 29.86 11.75
N ASP A 427 -6.55 30.01 12.50
CA ASP A 427 -7.38 31.21 12.47
C ASP A 427 -6.51 32.45 12.74
N PRO A 428 -6.36 33.39 11.78
CA PRO A 428 -5.52 34.57 11.94
C PRO A 428 -5.88 35.42 13.16
N GLY A 429 -7.14 35.41 13.60
CA GLY A 429 -7.62 36.15 14.76
C GLY A 429 -7.08 35.62 16.09
N ASN A 430 -6.82 34.31 16.19
CA ASN A 430 -6.47 33.63 17.44
C ASN A 430 -5.10 32.94 17.43
N LYS A 431 -4.49 32.69 16.26
CA LYS A 431 -3.24 31.94 16.09
C LYS A 431 -2.13 32.35 17.06
N LYS A 432 -1.85 33.66 17.16
CA LYS A 432 -0.81 34.18 18.08
C LYS A 432 -1.14 33.93 19.54
N THR A 433 -2.42 34.04 19.91
CA THR A 433 -2.91 33.77 21.26
C THR A 433 -2.72 32.31 21.62
N TYR A 434 -3.08 31.39 20.72
CA TYR A 434 -2.94 29.95 20.94
C TYR A 434 -1.47 29.51 21.04
N LEU A 435 -0.59 30.02 20.17
CA LEU A 435 0.85 29.73 20.26
C LEU A 435 1.45 30.25 21.57
N LYS A 436 1.08 31.46 22.02
CA LYS A 436 1.57 32.01 23.29
C LYS A 436 1.08 31.19 24.50
N ALA A 437 -0.16 30.73 24.49
CA ALA A 437 -0.69 29.87 25.55
C ALA A 437 0.03 28.50 25.57
N LEU A 438 0.33 27.94 24.39
CA LEU A 438 1.11 26.72 24.26
C LEU A 438 2.56 26.88 24.77
N ASP A 439 3.19 28.00 24.47
CA ASP A 439 4.53 28.34 24.99
C ASP A 439 4.54 28.43 26.52
N GLN A 440 3.48 28.99 27.13
CA GLN A 440 3.32 29.02 28.59
C GLN A 440 3.18 27.62 29.18
N LEU A 441 2.43 26.72 28.51
CA LEU A 441 2.36 25.32 28.92
C LEU A 441 3.71 24.62 28.82
N LEU A 442 4.45 24.84 27.73
CA LEU A 442 5.78 24.27 27.52
C LEU A 442 6.82 24.80 28.52
N ALA A 443 6.72 26.06 28.94
CA ALA A 443 7.59 26.63 29.97
C ALA A 443 7.37 25.98 31.35
N GLY A 444 6.12 25.61 31.66
CA GLY A 444 5.73 25.04 32.95
C GLY A 444 5.66 23.51 33.00
N VAL A 445 5.85 22.81 31.88
CA VAL A 445 5.65 21.36 31.80
C VAL A 445 6.67 20.61 32.65
N LYS A 446 6.19 19.68 33.48
CA LYS A 446 7.01 18.74 34.24
C LYS A 446 6.59 17.31 33.88
N PRO A 447 7.54 16.39 33.69
CA PRO A 447 7.22 14.99 33.43
C PRO A 447 6.35 14.39 34.54
N VAL A 448 5.33 13.63 34.15
CA VAL A 448 4.44 12.90 35.06
C VAL A 448 4.72 11.40 35.02
N THR A 449 4.51 10.71 36.14
CA THR A 449 4.61 9.25 36.22
C THR A 449 3.28 8.60 35.83
N ILE A 450 3.35 7.55 35.03
CA ILE A 450 2.19 6.78 34.56
C ILE A 450 2.37 5.27 34.78
N ASN A 451 1.27 4.53 34.73
CA ASN A 451 1.24 3.06 34.71
C ASN A 451 0.19 2.56 33.70
N PHE A 452 0.05 1.24 33.52
CA PHE A 452 -0.95 0.68 32.60
C PHE A 452 -2.41 1.03 32.99
N GLY A 453 -2.69 1.24 34.28
CA GLY A 453 -3.99 1.76 34.72
C GLY A 453 -4.28 3.17 34.22
N SER A 454 -3.25 4.01 34.03
CA SER A 454 -3.38 5.32 33.39
C SER A 454 -3.83 5.19 31.93
N LEU A 455 -3.32 4.20 31.19
CA LEU A 455 -3.73 3.97 29.79
C LEU A 455 -5.19 3.55 29.67
N ILE A 456 -5.67 2.69 30.58
CA ILE A 456 -7.09 2.29 30.66
C ILE A 456 -7.98 3.50 30.94
N ALA A 457 -7.58 4.35 31.88
CA ALA A 457 -8.39 5.49 32.31
C ALA A 457 -8.42 6.65 31.29
N GLU A 458 -7.35 6.81 30.49
CA GLU A 458 -7.22 7.91 29.54
C GLU A 458 -8.21 7.75 28.38
N ARG A 459 -8.96 8.81 28.06
CA ARG A 459 -9.99 8.80 26.99
C ARG A 459 -9.51 9.40 25.68
N THR A 460 -8.47 10.23 25.71
CA THR A 460 -7.92 10.89 24.52
C THR A 460 -6.85 10.02 23.88
N THR A 461 -7.04 9.68 22.60
CA THR A 461 -6.11 8.83 21.85
C THR A 461 -4.69 9.39 21.83
N ALA A 462 -4.53 10.73 21.72
CA ALA A 462 -3.21 11.37 21.70
C ALA A 462 -2.43 11.12 22.99
N LYS A 463 -3.02 11.42 24.16
CA LYS A 463 -2.35 11.19 25.45
C LYS A 463 -2.08 9.71 25.67
N ARG A 464 -3.05 8.84 25.36
CA ARG A 464 -2.89 7.39 25.49
C ARG A 464 -1.73 6.87 24.63
N LEU A 465 -1.56 7.38 23.42
CA LEU A 465 -0.45 6.99 22.54
C LEU A 465 0.92 7.43 23.10
N PHE A 466 1.05 8.65 23.61
CA PHE A 466 2.29 9.06 24.30
C PHE A 466 2.54 8.25 25.59
N MET A 467 1.48 7.88 26.32
CA MET A 467 1.59 6.98 27.47
C MET A 467 2.07 5.59 27.04
N LEU A 468 1.58 5.06 25.92
CA LEU A 468 2.03 3.78 25.36
C LEU A 468 3.51 3.84 24.99
N VAL A 469 3.93 4.89 24.30
CA VAL A 469 5.35 5.14 23.99
C VAL A 469 6.20 5.15 25.26
N ALA A 470 5.76 5.83 26.32
CA ALA A 470 6.45 5.82 27.61
C ALA A 470 6.53 4.42 28.25
N GLN A 471 5.49 3.59 28.15
CA GLN A 471 5.54 2.21 28.66
C GLN A 471 6.44 1.30 27.81
N ILE A 472 6.46 1.46 26.49
CA ILE A 472 7.37 0.73 25.58
C ILE A 472 8.82 1.05 25.95
N LEU A 473 9.14 2.34 26.09
CA LEU A 473 10.48 2.79 26.48
C LEU A 473 10.87 2.29 27.88
N LYS A 474 9.91 2.23 28.81
CA LYS A 474 10.16 1.81 30.18
C LYS A 474 10.40 0.30 30.33
N TYR A 475 9.63 -0.53 29.61
CA TYR A 475 9.59 -1.97 29.88
C TYR A 475 10.15 -2.85 28.77
N ILE A 476 10.30 -2.34 27.54
CA ILE A 476 10.71 -3.15 26.40
C ILE A 476 12.08 -2.70 25.91
N ASP A 477 12.20 -1.46 25.43
CA ASP A 477 13.38 -0.93 24.77
C ASP A 477 13.48 0.58 24.99
N SER A 478 14.39 0.98 25.87
CA SER A 478 14.64 2.37 26.28
C SER A 478 15.58 3.11 25.34
N ASP A 479 16.27 2.43 24.44
CA ASP A 479 17.32 3.02 23.61
C ASP A 479 16.79 3.50 22.27
N THR A 480 16.05 2.63 21.58
CA THR A 480 15.63 2.84 20.19
C THR A 480 14.67 4.04 20.09
N PRO A 481 15.00 5.07 19.28
CA PRO A 481 14.10 6.19 19.05
C PRO A 481 12.77 5.75 18.44
N ILE A 482 11.69 6.44 18.81
CA ILE A 482 10.35 6.21 18.26
C ILE A 482 9.96 7.44 17.46
N ARG A 483 9.58 7.24 16.20
CA ARG A 483 9.09 8.35 15.38
C ARG A 483 7.59 8.55 15.61
N PHE A 484 7.18 9.78 15.87
CA PHE A 484 5.78 10.15 16.07
C PHE A 484 5.29 10.95 14.87
N LEU A 485 4.51 10.30 14.02
CA LEU A 485 4.00 10.84 12.78
C LEU A 485 2.66 11.52 13.01
N ILE A 486 2.51 12.70 12.42
CA ILE A 486 1.29 13.49 12.54
C ILE A 486 0.68 13.74 11.16
N ALA A 487 -0.34 12.97 10.82
CA ALA A 487 -1.10 13.09 9.58
C ALA A 487 -1.89 14.41 9.52
N GLU A 488 -2.14 14.89 8.30
CA GLU A 488 -2.84 16.15 8.01
C GLU A 488 -2.25 17.37 8.78
N THR A 489 -0.92 17.53 8.77
CA THR A 489 -0.29 18.69 9.43
C THR A 489 -0.42 19.95 8.57
N GLU A 490 -1.34 20.86 8.94
CA GLU A 490 -1.57 22.12 8.23
C GLU A 490 -1.11 23.38 9.01
N SER A 491 -0.52 23.19 10.20
CA SER A 491 -0.21 24.25 11.17
C SER A 491 1.09 23.97 11.92
N SER A 492 1.85 25.02 12.24
CA SER A 492 3.01 24.96 13.14
C SER A 492 2.61 24.65 14.59
N PHE A 493 1.37 24.94 14.98
CA PHE A 493 0.81 24.63 16.30
C PHE A 493 0.84 23.11 16.60
N THR A 494 0.53 22.29 15.60
CA THR A 494 0.37 20.84 15.74
C THR A 494 1.63 20.13 16.28
N PRO A 495 2.82 20.24 15.65
CA PRO A 495 4.03 19.61 16.16
C PRO A 495 4.52 20.21 17.49
N ILE A 496 4.25 21.49 17.75
CA ILE A 496 4.58 22.14 19.04
C ILE A 496 3.68 21.56 20.15
N ALA A 497 2.40 21.30 19.86
CA ALA A 497 1.48 20.65 20.81
C ALA A 497 1.86 19.19 21.07
N ALA A 498 2.35 18.47 20.05
CA ALA A 498 2.92 17.14 20.23
C ALA A 498 4.16 17.16 21.14
N LEU A 499 5.02 18.18 20.99
CA LEU A 499 6.18 18.38 21.86
C LEU A 499 5.78 18.57 23.33
N TYR A 500 4.70 19.29 23.59
CA TYR A 500 4.17 19.43 24.95
C TYR A 500 3.85 18.06 25.57
N PHE A 501 3.14 17.19 24.86
CA PHE A 501 2.84 15.85 25.38
C PHE A 501 4.09 14.98 25.50
N ALA A 502 5.03 15.07 24.56
CA ALA A 502 6.30 14.36 24.66
C ALA A 502 7.09 14.76 25.93
N LYS A 503 7.09 16.05 26.29
CA LYS A 503 7.69 16.54 27.55
C LYS A 503 6.87 16.12 28.78
N LEU A 504 5.54 16.21 28.72
CA LEU A 504 4.64 15.83 29.81
C LEU A 504 4.83 14.36 30.22
N PHE A 505 5.04 13.46 29.27
CA PHE A 505 5.26 12.03 29.55
C PHE A 505 6.73 11.65 29.65
N GLY A 506 7.66 12.63 29.62
CA GLY A 506 9.09 12.38 29.81
C GLY A 506 9.76 11.60 28.67
N VAL A 507 9.22 11.66 27.45
CA VAL A 507 9.70 10.90 26.28
C VAL A 507 10.32 11.77 25.17
N ALA A 508 10.41 13.09 25.39
CA ALA A 508 10.87 14.04 24.37
C ALA A 508 12.25 13.70 23.78
N GLU A 509 13.19 13.17 24.56
CA GLU A 509 14.53 12.80 24.06
C GLU A 509 14.51 11.56 23.15
N LYS A 510 13.48 10.72 23.26
CA LYS A 510 13.34 9.45 22.51
C LYS A 510 12.37 9.56 21.35
N VAL A 511 11.43 10.51 21.40
CA VAL A 511 10.46 10.74 20.33
C VAL A 511 10.98 11.70 19.27
N GLU A 512 10.95 11.30 18.00
CA GLU A 512 11.17 12.17 16.84
C GLU A 512 9.82 12.60 16.23
N ILE A 513 9.45 13.86 16.37
CA ILE A 513 8.18 14.41 15.85
C ILE A 513 8.32 14.65 14.35
N SER A 514 7.43 14.03 13.57
CA SER A 514 7.43 14.11 12.10
C SER A 514 6.07 14.62 11.59
N PRO A 515 5.99 15.89 11.13
CA PRO A 515 4.79 16.40 10.48
C PRO A 515 4.66 15.83 9.05
N LEU A 516 3.46 15.37 8.70
CA LEU A 516 3.10 14.92 7.36
C LEU A 516 2.37 16.02 6.58
N PHE A 517 3.01 16.50 5.52
CA PHE A 517 2.45 17.43 4.54
C PHE A 517 1.87 16.65 3.35
N GLU A 518 0.54 16.53 3.33
CA GLU A 518 -0.19 15.75 2.31
C GLU A 518 -1.43 16.46 1.74
N THR A 519 -1.86 17.56 2.35
CA THR A 519 -2.98 18.36 1.85
C THR A 519 -2.49 19.44 0.88
N PRO A 520 -3.33 19.88 -0.08
CA PRO A 520 -3.01 20.99 -0.97
C PRO A 520 -2.56 22.25 -0.22
N GLY A 521 -3.26 22.61 0.86
CA GLY A 521 -2.95 23.79 1.66
C GLY A 521 -1.62 23.66 2.39
N ALA A 522 -1.32 22.48 2.94
CA ALA A 522 -0.09 22.19 3.63
C ALA A 522 1.13 22.22 2.70
N LEU A 523 1.03 21.70 1.48
CA LEU A 523 2.14 21.72 0.51
C LEU A 523 2.44 23.14 0.02
N VAL A 524 1.41 23.93 -0.27
CA VAL A 524 1.59 25.33 -0.70
C VAL A 524 2.18 26.20 0.42
N ARG A 525 1.77 25.98 1.68
CA ARG A 525 2.25 26.75 2.84
C ARG A 525 3.41 26.10 3.58
N GLY A 526 3.90 24.95 3.12
CA GLY A 526 4.79 24.08 3.90
C GLY A 526 6.05 24.80 4.38
N ALA A 527 6.68 25.58 3.50
CA ALA A 527 7.84 26.41 3.81
C ALA A 527 7.58 27.34 5.01
N ARG A 528 6.42 28.01 5.01
CA ARG A 528 6.02 28.93 6.08
C ARG A 528 5.71 28.18 7.37
N ILE A 529 5.05 27.02 7.30
CA ILE A 529 4.75 26.21 8.49
C ILE A 529 6.06 25.79 9.17
N VAL A 530 7.03 25.32 8.39
CA VAL A 530 8.36 24.94 8.90
C VAL A 530 9.11 26.14 9.46
N ASP A 531 9.10 27.29 8.77
CA ASP A 531 9.72 28.52 9.27
C ASP A 531 9.14 28.94 10.63
N GLU A 532 7.82 28.90 10.77
CA GLU A 532 7.13 29.20 12.02
C GLU A 532 7.48 28.20 13.13
N MET A 533 7.56 26.90 12.81
CA MET A 533 8.00 25.86 13.76
C MET A 533 9.42 26.11 14.27
N LEU A 534 10.37 26.38 13.36
CA LEU A 534 11.78 26.60 13.72
C LEU A 534 12.02 27.96 14.38
N SER A 535 11.13 28.93 14.16
CA SER A 535 11.15 30.21 14.88
C SER A 535 10.81 30.04 16.37
N ASN A 536 9.98 29.05 16.73
CA ASN A 536 9.61 28.77 18.12
C ASN A 536 10.82 28.23 18.91
N PRO A 537 11.22 28.88 20.01
CA PRO A 537 12.42 28.49 20.76
C PRO A 537 12.31 27.10 21.38
N PHE A 538 11.15 26.70 21.92
CA PHE A 538 10.99 25.37 22.53
C PHE A 538 11.15 24.24 21.50
N TYR A 539 10.61 24.44 20.30
CA TYR A 539 10.73 23.46 19.23
C TYR A 539 12.15 23.41 18.66
N ARG A 540 12.79 24.56 18.46
CA ARG A 540 14.19 24.63 18.02
C ARG A 540 15.14 23.97 19.03
N ASP A 541 14.97 24.23 20.33
CA ASP A 541 15.78 23.61 21.39
C ASP A 541 15.58 22.09 21.42
N TYR A 542 14.35 21.63 21.21
CA TYR A 542 14.05 20.20 21.06
C TYR A 542 14.79 19.58 19.87
N VAL A 543 14.73 20.21 18.69
CA VAL A 543 15.40 19.73 17.47
C VAL A 543 16.92 19.69 17.66
N LEU A 544 17.51 20.72 18.27
CA LEU A 544 18.94 20.77 18.59
C LEU A 544 19.36 19.68 19.58
N ALA A 545 18.59 19.50 20.66
CA ALA A 545 18.85 18.46 21.66
C ALA A 545 18.71 17.04 21.07
N LYS A 546 17.75 16.86 20.15
CA LYS A 546 17.54 15.59 19.45
C LYS A 546 18.63 15.29 18.43
N GLY A 547 19.19 16.32 17.79
CA GLY A 547 20.19 16.20 16.73
C GLY A 547 19.61 15.88 15.35
N SER A 548 18.28 15.89 15.21
CA SER A 548 17.59 15.58 13.95
C SER A 548 16.30 16.35 13.74
N LEU A 549 15.94 16.55 12.48
CA LEU A 549 14.68 17.11 12.02
C LEU A 549 14.07 16.16 10.98
N CYS A 550 12.82 15.76 11.15
CA CYS A 550 12.13 14.89 10.20
C CYS A 550 11.01 15.67 9.50
N MET A 551 10.95 15.57 8.17
CA MET A 551 9.89 16.14 7.34
C MET A 551 9.30 15.03 6.48
N GLN A 552 7.98 14.83 6.58
CA GLN A 552 7.28 13.78 5.87
C GLN A 552 6.35 14.37 4.81
N THR A 553 6.30 13.77 3.62
CA THR A 553 5.41 14.18 2.51
C THR A 553 4.59 13.01 2.00
N GLY A 554 3.29 13.24 1.76
CA GLY A 554 2.33 12.21 1.36
C GLY A 554 1.95 12.32 -0.11
N PHE A 555 2.45 11.40 -0.95
CA PHE A 555 2.19 11.41 -2.39
C PHE A 555 0.79 10.93 -2.76
N SER A 556 0.22 9.98 -2.00
CA SER A 556 -1.08 9.39 -2.31
C SER A 556 -2.23 10.38 -2.12
N ASP A 557 -2.29 11.04 -0.96
CA ASP A 557 -3.33 12.03 -0.68
C ASP A 557 -3.10 13.34 -1.44
N ALA A 558 -1.85 13.79 -1.60
CA ALA A 558 -1.56 14.96 -2.45
C ALA A 558 -1.91 14.69 -3.92
N GLY A 559 -1.55 13.53 -4.45
CA GLY A 559 -1.85 13.11 -5.82
C GLY A 559 -3.34 13.12 -6.12
N ARG A 560 -4.14 12.50 -5.23
CA ARG A 560 -5.61 12.50 -5.31
C ARG A 560 -6.23 13.89 -5.48
N HIS A 561 -5.65 14.92 -4.86
CA HIS A 561 -6.19 16.28 -4.90
C HIS A 561 -5.59 17.16 -6.02
N LEU A 562 -4.32 16.96 -6.35
CA LEU A 562 -3.56 17.84 -7.24
C LEU A 562 -3.34 17.23 -8.63
N GLY A 563 -3.58 15.94 -8.81
CA GLY A 563 -3.00 15.14 -9.88
C GLY A 563 -1.57 14.69 -9.50
N GLN A 564 -1.22 13.45 -9.84
CA GLN A 564 -0.02 12.81 -9.30
C GLN A 564 1.30 13.52 -9.65
N THR A 565 1.43 14.04 -10.88
CA THR A 565 2.64 14.71 -11.36
C THR A 565 2.77 16.11 -10.75
N ALA A 566 1.67 16.85 -10.63
CA ALA A 566 1.63 18.14 -9.94
C ALA A 566 1.91 18.02 -8.44
N ALA A 567 1.45 16.93 -7.80
CA ALA A 567 1.80 16.63 -6.41
C ALA A 567 3.31 16.42 -6.22
N SER A 568 3.97 15.67 -7.13
CA SER A 568 5.42 15.47 -7.09
C SER A 568 6.19 16.79 -7.24
N PHE A 569 5.74 17.65 -8.17
CA PHE A 569 6.30 19.00 -8.34
C PHE A 569 6.12 19.87 -7.08
N ALA A 570 4.93 19.87 -6.47
CA ALA A 570 4.67 20.63 -5.25
C ALA A 570 5.53 20.16 -4.07
N ILE A 571 5.68 18.84 -3.91
CA ILE A 571 6.54 18.22 -2.88
C ILE A 571 8.03 18.54 -3.12
N GLU A 572 8.46 18.57 -4.38
CA GLU A 572 9.80 19.01 -4.75
C GLU A 572 10.06 20.46 -4.34
N ASN A 573 9.18 21.39 -4.71
CA ASN A 573 9.31 22.79 -4.33
C ASN A 573 9.31 22.99 -2.82
N PHE A 574 8.47 22.25 -2.08
CA PHE A 574 8.50 22.26 -0.62
C PHE A 574 9.88 21.87 -0.08
N ARG A 575 10.47 20.76 -0.55
CA ARG A 575 11.78 20.31 -0.06
C ARG A 575 12.90 21.30 -0.35
N ARG A 576 12.89 21.92 -1.53
CA ARG A 576 13.87 22.95 -1.89
C ARG A 576 13.79 24.15 -0.95
N SER A 577 12.58 24.56 -0.54
CA SER A 577 12.40 25.64 0.44
C SER A 577 12.85 25.29 1.88
N LEU A 578 13.01 24.00 2.21
CA LEU A 578 13.56 23.58 3.51
C LEU A 578 15.03 23.97 3.64
N ALA A 579 15.80 23.96 2.54
CA ALA A 579 17.20 24.33 2.53
C ALA A 579 17.41 25.75 3.08
N ASP A 580 16.62 26.71 2.58
CA ASP A 580 16.64 28.11 3.02
C ASP A 580 16.32 28.24 4.52
N SER A 581 15.31 27.50 4.98
CA SER A 581 14.87 27.53 6.38
C SER A 581 15.94 26.99 7.33
N LEU A 582 16.63 25.90 6.94
CA LEU A 582 17.70 25.30 7.75
C LEU A 582 18.89 26.25 7.91
N GLN A 583 19.28 26.92 6.83
CA GLN A 583 20.36 27.91 6.87
C GLN A 583 19.99 29.11 7.75
N LYS A 584 18.76 29.63 7.60
CA LYS A 584 18.24 30.78 8.36
C LYS A 584 18.35 30.60 9.88
N TYR A 585 18.11 29.38 10.39
CA TYR A 585 18.15 29.07 11.83
C TYR A 585 19.43 28.38 12.30
N GLY A 586 20.47 28.28 11.45
CA GLY A 586 21.75 27.68 11.84
C GLY A 586 21.68 26.17 12.10
N LEU A 587 20.74 25.47 11.45
CA LEU A 587 20.47 24.04 11.63
C LEU A 587 21.21 23.15 10.62
N SER A 588 22.20 23.73 9.93
CA SER A 588 22.99 23.13 8.87
C SER A 588 23.71 21.83 9.21
N ARG A 589 23.98 21.49 10.48
CA ARG A 589 24.74 20.26 10.85
C ARG A 589 23.87 19.12 11.37
N LEU A 590 22.55 19.29 11.39
CA LEU A 590 21.64 18.28 11.91
C LEU A 590 21.45 17.13 10.92
N LYS A 591 20.97 16.00 11.43
CA LYS A 591 20.41 14.94 10.58
C LYS A 591 19.04 15.40 10.06
N LEU A 592 18.93 15.61 8.76
CA LEU A 592 17.66 15.90 8.10
C LEU A 592 17.08 14.60 7.53
N VAL A 593 15.93 14.19 8.05
CA VAL A 593 15.20 13.02 7.55
C VAL A 593 14.11 13.50 6.60
N ILE A 594 14.20 13.12 5.32
CA ILE A 594 13.12 13.33 4.35
C ILE A 594 12.37 12.03 4.15
N PHE A 595 11.19 11.93 4.74
CA PHE A 595 10.36 10.74 4.67
C PHE A 595 9.28 10.87 3.59
N ASN A 596 9.50 10.23 2.45
CA ASN A 596 8.55 10.17 1.36
C ASN A 596 7.57 9.02 1.59
N THR A 597 6.31 9.34 1.88
CA THR A 597 5.24 8.34 1.97
C THR A 597 4.44 8.25 0.68
N HIS A 598 4.52 7.10 0.03
CA HIS A 598 3.83 6.81 -1.22
C HIS A 598 3.46 5.32 -1.27
N GLY A 599 2.51 4.96 -2.13
CA GLY A 599 2.10 3.57 -2.35
C GLY A 599 2.73 2.97 -3.61
N GLU A 600 2.46 1.69 -3.88
CA GLU A 600 3.07 0.98 -5.01
C GLU A 600 2.36 1.20 -6.35
N SER A 601 1.20 1.86 -6.36
CA SER A 601 0.52 2.21 -7.60
C SER A 601 1.01 3.55 -8.15
N ILE A 602 0.79 3.71 -9.45
CA ILE A 602 1.12 4.95 -10.14
C ILE A 602 0.33 6.13 -9.61
N GLY A 603 -0.96 5.95 -9.32
CA GLY A 603 -1.82 6.96 -8.68
C GLY A 603 -1.48 7.25 -7.22
N ARG A 604 -0.41 6.62 -6.69
CA ARG A 604 0.07 6.80 -5.31
C ARG A 604 1.52 7.20 -5.23
N GLY A 605 2.19 7.46 -6.36
CA GLY A 605 3.54 8.02 -6.42
C GLY A 605 4.66 7.01 -6.67
N ALA A 606 4.35 5.75 -6.97
CA ALA A 606 5.35 4.81 -7.48
C ALA A 606 5.54 4.98 -8.98
N HIS A 607 6.77 5.33 -9.38
CA HIS A 607 7.11 5.35 -10.80
C HIS A 607 7.17 3.92 -11.36
N PRO A 608 6.56 3.65 -12.53
CA PRO A 608 6.35 2.28 -13.01
C PRO A 608 7.52 1.68 -13.82
N ALA A 609 8.50 2.51 -14.22
CA ALA A 609 9.56 2.07 -15.13
C ALA A 609 10.51 1.03 -14.52
N ASP A 610 11.24 1.43 -13.50
CA ASP A 610 12.16 0.60 -12.74
C ASP A 610 12.34 1.17 -11.33
N PHE A 611 13.07 0.43 -10.49
CA PHE A 611 13.30 0.83 -9.11
C PHE A 611 14.13 2.12 -8.98
N HIS A 612 15.03 2.42 -9.92
CA HIS A 612 15.80 3.67 -9.87
C HIS A 612 14.88 4.88 -10.14
N ALA A 613 14.06 4.80 -11.18
CA ALA A 613 13.07 5.82 -11.51
C ALA A 613 12.06 6.02 -10.36
N ARG A 614 11.69 4.97 -9.62
CA ARG A 614 10.88 5.06 -8.39
C ARG A 614 11.52 5.98 -7.37
N LEU A 615 12.82 5.79 -7.12
CA LEU A 615 13.57 6.60 -6.16
C LEU A 615 13.77 8.03 -6.67
N ALA A 616 14.18 8.21 -7.93
CA ALA A 616 14.39 9.51 -8.56
C ALA A 616 13.10 10.35 -8.68
N TYR A 617 11.94 9.69 -8.82
CA TYR A 617 10.64 10.37 -8.86
C TYR A 617 10.36 11.06 -7.53
N THR A 618 10.59 10.35 -6.43
CA THR A 618 10.34 10.84 -5.07
C THR A 618 11.45 11.74 -4.56
N MET A 619 12.70 11.55 -4.97
CA MET A 619 13.84 12.42 -4.67
C MET A 619 14.61 12.81 -5.93
N SER A 620 14.41 14.05 -6.41
CA SER A 620 15.17 14.57 -7.55
C SER A 620 16.62 14.84 -7.16
N HIS A 621 17.54 14.67 -8.12
CA HIS A 621 18.96 15.01 -7.93
C HIS A 621 19.14 16.46 -7.46
N ARG A 622 18.37 17.40 -8.01
CA ARG A 622 18.42 18.81 -7.62
C ARG A 622 18.03 19.01 -6.16
N SER A 623 16.91 18.42 -5.71
CA SER A 623 16.49 18.53 -4.30
C SER A 623 17.52 17.93 -3.36
N ARG A 624 18.10 16.78 -3.70
CA ARG A 624 19.16 16.17 -2.89
C ARG A 624 20.38 17.08 -2.80
N SER A 625 20.85 17.58 -3.93
CA SER A 625 22.02 18.45 -4.03
C SER A 625 21.83 19.74 -3.22
N GLU A 626 20.73 20.48 -3.43
CA GLU A 626 20.42 21.72 -2.70
C GLU A 626 20.33 21.50 -1.17
N LEU A 627 19.81 20.34 -0.72
CA LEU A 627 19.81 19.99 0.70
C LEU A 627 21.21 19.66 1.23
N LEU A 628 22.00 18.86 0.51
CA LEU A 628 23.37 18.51 0.94
C LEU A 628 24.29 19.75 0.99
N GLU A 629 24.10 20.72 0.09
CA GLU A 629 24.82 22.00 0.10
C GLU A 629 24.61 22.82 1.37
N THR A 630 23.51 22.60 2.11
CA THR A 630 23.30 23.26 3.41
C THR A 630 24.17 22.67 4.52
N GLY A 631 24.88 21.57 4.27
CA GLY A 631 25.76 20.88 5.22
C GLY A 631 25.09 19.80 6.08
N VAL A 632 23.80 19.52 5.86
CA VAL A 632 23.05 18.56 6.70
C VAL A 632 23.47 17.13 6.43
N GLN A 633 23.29 16.28 7.42
CA GLN A 633 23.35 14.84 7.21
C GLN A 633 21.99 14.37 6.69
N LEU A 634 21.84 14.30 5.37
CA LEU A 634 20.60 13.84 4.75
C LEU A 634 20.42 12.34 4.96
N LYS A 635 19.24 11.97 5.45
CA LYS A 635 18.71 10.60 5.46
C LYS A 635 17.41 10.60 4.67
N GLU A 636 17.37 9.83 3.59
CA GLU A 636 16.15 9.62 2.82
C GLU A 636 15.37 8.45 3.40
N GLU A 637 14.05 8.53 3.45
CA GLU A 637 13.22 7.42 3.90
C GLU A 637 12.02 7.23 2.99
N LEU A 638 11.62 5.97 2.83
CA LEU A 638 10.58 5.56 1.90
C LEU A 638 9.66 4.49 2.47
N SER A 639 8.36 4.65 2.26
CA SER A 639 7.36 3.66 2.67
C SER A 639 7.16 2.56 1.65
N PHE A 640 6.82 1.37 2.15
CA PHE A 640 6.34 0.23 1.39
C PHE A 640 5.00 -0.22 1.99
N GLN A 641 3.93 -0.05 1.20
CA GLN A 641 2.55 -0.03 1.70
C GLN A 641 1.78 -1.32 1.44
N GLY A 642 1.47 -2.04 2.54
CA GLY A 642 0.68 -3.27 2.59
C GLY A 642 1.18 -4.37 1.65
N GLY A 643 0.30 -5.30 1.28
CA GLY A 643 0.65 -6.51 0.51
C GLY A 643 1.52 -6.23 -0.71
N ASP A 644 1.14 -5.28 -1.56
CA ASP A 644 1.93 -4.91 -2.74
C ASP A 644 3.34 -4.38 -2.40
N GLY A 645 3.48 -3.59 -1.33
CA GLY A 645 4.79 -3.08 -0.89
C GLY A 645 5.65 -4.16 -0.24
N TYR A 646 5.03 -5.20 0.32
CA TYR A 646 5.75 -6.28 0.98
C TYR A 646 6.33 -7.27 -0.03
N LEU A 647 5.77 -7.37 -1.25
CA LEU A 647 6.23 -8.27 -2.32
C LEU A 647 7.74 -8.17 -2.59
N TYR A 648 8.32 -6.97 -2.52
CA TYR A 648 9.75 -6.74 -2.70
C TYR A 648 10.63 -7.45 -1.66
N PHE A 649 10.05 -7.82 -0.53
CA PHE A 649 10.75 -8.33 0.64
C PHE A 649 10.25 -9.71 1.08
N LEU A 650 9.26 -10.31 0.42
CA LEU A 650 8.84 -11.70 0.71
C LEU A 650 9.82 -12.75 0.17
N ASN A 651 10.83 -12.34 -0.62
CA ASN A 651 11.93 -13.21 -1.05
C ASN A 651 13.30 -12.59 -0.70
N PRO A 652 14.26 -13.34 -0.13
CA PRO A 652 15.57 -12.80 0.25
C PRO A 652 16.39 -12.21 -0.90
N CYS A 653 16.26 -12.75 -2.12
CA CYS A 653 17.00 -12.25 -3.29
C CYS A 653 16.39 -10.96 -3.84
N LEU A 654 15.05 -10.83 -3.78
CA LEU A 654 14.37 -9.56 -4.09
C LEU A 654 14.75 -8.48 -3.08
N ALA A 655 14.76 -8.81 -1.78
CA ALA A 655 15.17 -7.87 -0.74
C ALA A 655 16.61 -7.37 -0.96
N MET A 656 17.54 -8.28 -1.30
CA MET A 656 18.92 -7.92 -1.64
C MET A 656 18.99 -7.03 -2.90
N ALA A 657 18.24 -7.35 -3.95
CA ALA A 657 18.20 -6.55 -5.17
C ALA A 657 17.72 -5.11 -4.87
N VAL A 658 16.62 -4.96 -4.15
CA VAL A 658 16.06 -3.65 -3.78
C VAL A 658 17.04 -2.84 -2.93
N ILE A 659 17.63 -3.43 -1.90
CA ILE A 659 18.64 -2.74 -1.07
C ILE A 659 19.84 -2.31 -1.92
N THR A 660 20.28 -3.15 -2.87
CA THR A 660 21.39 -2.82 -3.77
C THR A 660 21.06 -1.61 -4.65
N ARG A 661 19.85 -1.57 -5.24
CA ARG A 661 19.37 -0.42 -6.03
C ARG A 661 19.30 0.86 -5.19
N ILE A 662 18.88 0.76 -3.92
CA ILE A 662 18.86 1.90 -2.99
C ILE A 662 20.29 2.41 -2.72
N LEU A 663 21.26 1.52 -2.47
CA LEU A 663 22.65 1.93 -2.26
C LEU A 663 23.24 2.61 -3.50
N GLU A 664 23.01 2.06 -4.69
CA GLU A 664 23.45 2.66 -5.94
C GLU A 664 22.87 4.07 -6.13
N PHE A 665 21.58 4.24 -5.87
CA PHE A 665 20.90 5.52 -5.95
C PHE A 665 21.42 6.53 -4.92
N ALA A 666 21.64 6.10 -3.68
CA ALA A 666 22.22 6.94 -2.62
C ALA A 666 23.67 7.35 -2.93
N ALA A 667 24.38 6.56 -3.72
CA ALA A 667 25.75 6.84 -4.13
C ALA A 667 25.86 7.86 -5.29
N ALA A 668 24.75 8.16 -5.98
CA ALA A 668 24.70 9.15 -7.04
C ALA A 668 24.52 10.57 -6.45
N HIS A 669 25.60 11.34 -6.44
CA HIS A 669 25.65 12.67 -5.80
C HIS A 669 25.35 13.81 -6.79
N ASP A 670 25.81 13.70 -8.04
CA ASP A 670 25.67 14.76 -9.04
C ASP A 670 24.79 14.30 -10.20
N GLY A 671 23.84 15.15 -10.59
CA GLY A 671 23.06 15.03 -11.82
C GLY A 671 23.39 16.19 -12.77
N PRO A 672 23.18 16.03 -14.08
CA PRO A 672 23.40 17.11 -15.04
C PRO A 672 22.48 18.31 -14.76
N GLU A 673 22.92 19.51 -15.14
CA GLU A 673 22.08 20.70 -15.15
C GLU A 673 20.91 20.50 -16.11
N ASP A 674 19.68 20.58 -15.60
CA ASP A 674 18.45 20.21 -16.30
C ASP A 674 17.62 21.47 -16.67
N SER A 675 17.11 21.54 -17.90
CA SER A 675 16.32 22.68 -18.38
C SER A 675 15.01 22.90 -17.60
N PHE A 676 14.50 21.88 -16.92
CA PHE A 676 13.36 21.96 -15.99
C PHE A 676 13.50 23.09 -14.97
N TYR A 677 14.71 23.30 -14.44
CA TYR A 677 14.93 24.31 -13.39
C TYR A 677 15.22 25.70 -13.96
N ARG A 678 15.46 25.81 -15.28
CA ARG A 678 15.68 27.08 -15.99
C ARG A 678 14.34 27.67 -16.43
N GLU A 679 13.44 26.84 -16.94
CA GLU A 679 12.11 27.21 -17.47
C GLU A 679 11.03 27.32 -16.38
N LYS A 680 11.32 28.09 -15.32
CA LYS A 680 10.50 28.12 -14.11
C LYS A 680 9.04 28.52 -14.36
N ASP A 681 8.80 29.51 -15.22
CA ASP A 681 7.48 30.07 -15.45
C ASP A 681 6.57 29.04 -16.15
N TYR A 682 7.06 28.44 -17.24
CA TYR A 682 6.31 27.40 -17.94
C TYR A 682 6.06 26.17 -17.08
N ILE A 683 7.08 25.67 -16.36
CA ILE A 683 6.93 24.51 -15.47
C ILE A 683 5.87 24.78 -14.39
N PHE A 684 5.89 25.97 -13.79
CA PHE A 684 4.89 26.37 -12.82
C PHE A 684 3.48 26.43 -13.43
N GLU A 685 3.32 27.09 -14.58
CA GLU A 685 2.03 27.19 -15.29
C GLU A 685 1.48 25.82 -15.71
N PHE A 686 2.35 24.92 -16.16
CA PHE A 686 2.01 23.56 -16.55
C PHE A 686 1.41 22.79 -15.38
N PHE A 687 2.14 22.67 -14.27
CA PHE A 687 1.66 21.92 -13.11
C PHE A 687 0.52 22.62 -12.36
N ALA A 688 0.46 23.95 -12.39
CA ALA A 688 -0.69 24.70 -11.89
C ALA A 688 -1.95 24.40 -12.70
N THR A 689 -1.83 24.21 -14.02
CA THR A 689 -2.96 23.83 -14.88
C THR A 689 -3.47 22.43 -14.56
N VAL A 690 -2.56 21.46 -14.38
CA VAL A 690 -2.91 20.10 -13.93
C VAL A 690 -3.59 20.14 -12.56
N GLN A 691 -3.05 20.91 -11.62
CA GLN A 691 -3.61 21.11 -10.29
C GLN A 691 -5.03 21.68 -10.34
N GLN A 692 -5.25 22.75 -11.09
CA GLN A 692 -6.56 23.40 -11.20
C GLN A 692 -7.61 22.46 -11.80
N PHE A 693 -7.23 21.66 -12.80
CA PHE A 693 -8.11 20.65 -13.38
C PHE A 693 -8.56 19.64 -12.31
N ASN A 694 -7.61 19.06 -11.57
CA ASN A 694 -7.91 18.03 -10.58
C ASN A 694 -8.68 18.60 -9.38
N GLN A 695 -8.37 19.81 -8.93
CA GLN A 695 -9.15 20.49 -7.89
C GLN A 695 -10.60 20.74 -8.31
N ARG A 696 -10.82 21.12 -9.58
CA ARG A 696 -12.17 21.29 -10.13
C ARG A 696 -12.94 19.96 -10.14
N ILE A 697 -12.32 18.89 -10.60
CA ILE A 697 -12.94 17.54 -10.60
C ILE A 697 -13.24 17.08 -9.19
N MET A 698 -12.33 17.28 -8.24
CA MET A 698 -12.54 16.91 -6.83
C MET A 698 -13.69 17.68 -6.16
N GLY A 699 -13.98 18.89 -6.64
CA GLY A 699 -15.13 19.68 -6.20
C GLY A 699 -16.44 19.38 -6.95
N ASP A 700 -16.41 18.52 -7.97
CA ASP A 700 -17.57 18.22 -8.81
C ASP A 700 -18.47 17.15 -8.14
N PRO A 701 -19.75 17.43 -7.86
CA PRO A 701 -20.66 16.46 -7.26
C PRO A 701 -20.90 15.23 -8.14
N ASP A 702 -20.84 15.37 -9.47
CA ASP A 702 -21.03 14.24 -10.38
C ASP A 702 -19.83 13.28 -10.31
N TYR A 703 -18.63 13.79 -10.07
CA TYR A 703 -17.44 12.95 -9.84
C TYR A 703 -17.53 12.22 -8.50
N SER A 704 -18.05 12.91 -7.48
CA SER A 704 -18.37 12.29 -6.19
C SER A 704 -19.34 11.12 -6.36
N MET A 705 -20.35 11.29 -7.22
CA MET A 705 -21.30 10.22 -7.55
C MET A 705 -20.57 9.06 -8.23
N LEU A 706 -19.79 9.31 -9.28
CA LEU A 706 -19.01 8.29 -9.99
C LEU A 706 -18.19 7.38 -9.05
N LEU A 707 -17.49 7.97 -8.09
CA LEU A 707 -16.67 7.21 -7.13
C LEU A 707 -17.51 6.40 -6.13
N ASN A 708 -18.72 6.84 -5.79
CA ASN A 708 -19.59 6.14 -4.85
C ASN A 708 -20.42 5.04 -5.53
N GLU A 709 -20.89 5.28 -6.75
CA GLU A 709 -21.77 4.39 -7.55
C GLU A 709 -21.16 3.00 -7.72
N TYR A 710 -19.91 2.94 -8.18
CA TYR A 710 -19.20 1.68 -8.42
C TYR A 710 -18.30 1.26 -7.25
N GLY A 711 -18.07 2.17 -6.30
CA GLY A 711 -16.80 2.15 -5.58
C GLY A 711 -16.64 1.04 -4.56
N LYS A 712 -17.66 0.83 -3.72
CA LYS A 712 -17.57 -0.20 -2.67
C LYS A 712 -17.74 -1.60 -3.24
N TYR A 713 -18.61 -1.75 -4.24
CA TYR A 713 -19.17 -3.04 -4.61
C TYR A 713 -18.40 -3.75 -5.72
N LEU A 714 -17.61 -3.03 -6.51
CA LEU A 714 -16.62 -3.64 -7.43
C LEU A 714 -15.33 -4.09 -6.71
N LEU A 715 -15.08 -3.59 -5.51
CA LEU A 715 -13.85 -3.83 -4.75
C LEU A 715 -14.07 -4.85 -3.64
N TYR A 716 -12.98 -5.50 -3.22
CA TYR A 716 -12.93 -6.32 -2.02
C TYR A 716 -12.26 -5.57 -0.87
N PRO A 717 -12.55 -5.95 0.39
CA PRO A 717 -11.69 -5.59 1.51
C PRO A 717 -10.27 -6.11 1.26
N THR A 718 -9.29 -5.22 1.29
CA THR A 718 -7.87 -5.52 1.04
C THR A 718 -6.99 -5.16 2.22
N GLY A 719 -7.57 -5.00 3.41
CA GLY A 719 -6.86 -4.78 4.66
C GLY A 719 -7.82 -4.70 5.85
N SER A 720 -7.25 -4.72 7.05
CA SER A 720 -7.99 -4.62 8.32
C SER A 720 -8.71 -3.28 8.49
N ARG A 721 -8.22 -2.24 7.80
CA ARG A 721 -8.74 -0.88 7.91
C ARG A 721 -10.01 -0.69 7.07
N SER A 722 -11.04 -0.11 7.66
CA SER A 722 -12.30 0.22 6.96
C SER A 722 -12.10 1.22 5.80
N ILE A 723 -12.91 1.07 4.75
CA ILE A 723 -12.82 1.86 3.49
C ILE A 723 -13.23 3.34 3.69
N LYS A 724 -14.12 3.64 4.65
CA LYS A 724 -14.55 5.00 5.02
C LYS A 724 -13.97 5.42 6.38
N ARG A 725 -13.89 6.74 6.64
CA ARG A 725 -13.58 7.25 7.99
C ARG A 725 -14.79 6.96 8.90
N GLU A 726 -14.57 6.22 10.00
CA GLU A 726 -15.63 5.79 10.95
C GLU A 726 -16.31 6.93 11.74
N PHE A 727 -15.96 8.19 11.51
CA PHE A 727 -16.55 9.32 12.23
C PHE A 727 -17.93 9.76 11.72
N GLU A 728 -18.51 9.10 10.71
CA GLU A 728 -19.75 9.55 10.07
C GLU A 728 -20.69 8.37 9.75
N ILE A 729 -21.06 7.61 10.78
CA ILE A 729 -22.27 6.78 10.75
C ILE A 729 -23.43 7.72 11.10
N GLU A 730 -24.53 7.63 10.33
CA GLU A 730 -25.81 8.37 10.47
C GLU A 730 -26.03 9.59 9.56
N LYS A 731 -26.10 9.36 8.24
CA LYS A 731 -27.19 9.80 7.34
C LYS A 731 -26.80 9.54 5.87
N ARG A 732 -27.79 9.35 5.00
CA ARG A 732 -27.65 9.32 3.52
C ARG A 732 -27.18 10.70 2.98
N GLN A 733 -26.06 11.24 3.48
CA GLN A 733 -25.41 12.39 2.87
C GLN A 733 -24.49 11.90 1.75
N VAL A 734 -24.55 12.56 0.60
CA VAL A 734 -23.62 12.34 -0.51
C VAL A 734 -22.22 12.64 0.01
N VAL A 735 -21.42 11.59 0.19
CA VAL A 735 -20.02 11.70 0.63
C VAL A 735 -19.27 12.43 -0.48
N SER A 736 -18.64 13.55 -0.15
CA SER A 736 -17.79 14.31 -1.08
C SER A 736 -16.60 13.47 -1.53
N ALA A 737 -16.17 13.60 -2.78
CA ALA A 737 -15.00 12.92 -3.31
C ALA A 737 -13.75 13.16 -2.42
N ALA A 738 -13.64 14.35 -1.81
CA ALA A 738 -12.54 14.67 -0.91
C ALA A 738 -12.47 13.78 0.35
N GLN A 739 -13.60 13.18 0.77
CA GLN A 739 -13.69 12.31 1.93
C GLN A 739 -13.34 10.84 1.62
N ILE A 740 -13.30 10.46 0.34
CA ILE A 740 -12.85 9.13 -0.10
C ILE A 740 -11.33 9.05 0.04
N ARG A 741 -10.82 7.96 0.62
CA ARG A 741 -9.38 7.74 0.78
C ARG A 741 -8.69 7.46 -0.56
N ALA A 742 -7.41 7.79 -0.66
CA ALA A 742 -6.62 7.62 -1.90
C ALA A 742 -6.64 6.19 -2.47
N ILE A 743 -6.49 5.16 -1.64
CA ILE A 743 -6.46 3.76 -2.11
C ILE A 743 -7.79 3.36 -2.77
N PRO A 744 -8.96 3.46 -2.10
CA PRO A 744 -10.24 3.19 -2.74
C PRO A 744 -10.47 4.02 -4.01
N GLN A 745 -10.21 5.33 -3.99
CA GLN A 745 -10.44 6.16 -5.18
C GLN A 745 -9.67 5.67 -6.39
N ASN A 746 -8.36 5.43 -6.24
CA ASN A 746 -7.57 4.92 -7.35
C ASN A 746 -8.00 3.52 -7.76
N ALA A 747 -8.33 2.64 -6.80
CA ALA A 747 -8.77 1.29 -7.10
C ALA A 747 -10.04 1.31 -7.97
N VAL A 748 -11.01 2.16 -7.65
CA VAL A 748 -12.23 2.35 -8.46
C VAL A 748 -11.88 2.81 -9.87
N LEU A 749 -11.04 3.83 -10.01
CA LEU A 749 -10.62 4.36 -11.31
C LEU A 749 -9.89 3.31 -12.16
N HIS A 750 -9.01 2.52 -11.55
CA HIS A 750 -8.35 1.39 -12.21
C HIS A 750 -9.37 0.34 -12.67
N GLN A 751 -10.36 0.01 -11.83
CA GLN A 751 -11.39 -0.98 -12.16
C GLN A 751 -12.39 -0.52 -13.23
N LEU A 752 -12.60 0.79 -13.36
CA LEU A 752 -13.39 1.39 -14.44
C LEU A 752 -12.58 1.56 -15.74
N GLY A 753 -11.29 1.21 -15.74
CA GLY A 753 -10.44 1.26 -16.93
C GLY A 753 -9.87 2.64 -17.24
N LEU A 754 -9.91 3.61 -16.33
CA LEU A 754 -9.38 4.95 -16.58
C LEU A 754 -8.57 5.45 -15.38
N LEU A 755 -7.23 5.52 -15.53
CA LEU A 755 -6.29 5.97 -14.49
C LEU A 755 -6.29 7.51 -14.36
N SER A 756 -7.47 8.10 -14.22
CA SER A 756 -7.71 9.55 -14.32
C SER A 756 -6.90 10.37 -13.31
N ASN A 757 -6.64 9.86 -12.10
CA ASN A 757 -5.83 10.56 -11.09
C ASN A 757 -4.38 10.86 -11.56
N THR A 758 -3.85 10.07 -12.50
CA THR A 758 -2.50 10.29 -13.04
C THR A 758 -2.51 11.06 -14.36
N ILE A 759 -3.46 10.76 -15.25
CA ILE A 759 -3.46 11.34 -16.62
C ILE A 759 -4.23 12.65 -16.75
N SER A 760 -5.20 12.94 -15.87
CA SER A 760 -6.15 14.03 -16.15
C SER A 760 -5.57 15.41 -15.88
N GLY A 761 -5.91 16.35 -16.74
CA GLY A 761 -5.44 17.73 -16.75
C GLY A 761 -4.12 17.92 -17.49
N VAL A 762 -3.45 16.83 -17.87
CA VAL A 762 -2.18 16.87 -18.62
C VAL A 762 -2.42 17.32 -20.06
N GLY A 763 -3.43 16.77 -20.75
CA GLY A 763 -3.76 17.18 -22.12
C GLY A 763 -4.06 18.68 -22.19
N HIS A 764 -4.89 19.16 -21.25
CA HIS A 764 -5.19 20.59 -21.13
C HIS A 764 -3.94 21.45 -20.84
N ALA A 765 -3.01 20.97 -20.02
CA ALA A 765 -1.77 21.69 -19.72
C ALA A 765 -0.84 21.79 -20.93
N ILE A 766 -0.68 20.71 -21.68
CA ILE A 766 0.17 20.69 -22.88
C ILE A 766 -0.39 21.64 -23.95
N LYS A 767 -1.71 21.61 -24.17
CA LYS A 767 -2.39 22.41 -25.20
C LYS A 767 -2.16 23.92 -25.04
N LYS A 768 -1.87 24.41 -23.84
CA LYS A 768 -1.58 25.84 -23.61
C LYS A 768 -0.28 26.29 -24.28
N ASN A 769 0.74 25.43 -24.34
CA ASN A 769 2.02 25.73 -25.00
C ASN A 769 2.73 24.44 -25.44
N PRO A 770 2.33 23.86 -26.59
CA PRO A 770 2.86 22.59 -27.08
C PRO A 770 4.32 22.68 -27.53
N GLU A 771 4.79 23.84 -28.00
CA GLU A 771 6.17 24.04 -28.42
C GLU A 771 7.14 23.95 -27.24
N GLN A 772 6.82 24.60 -26.12
CA GLN A 772 7.65 24.54 -24.91
C GLN A 772 7.61 23.16 -24.26
N PHE A 773 6.46 22.48 -24.32
CA PHE A 773 6.35 21.08 -23.91
C PHE A 773 7.33 20.19 -24.68
N ASP A 774 7.37 20.34 -26.02
CA ASP A 774 8.27 19.57 -26.88
C ASP A 774 9.73 19.85 -26.57
N CYS A 775 10.10 21.13 -26.42
CA CYS A 775 11.45 21.53 -26.04
C CYS A 775 11.91 20.83 -24.75
N LEU A 776 11.09 20.89 -23.70
CA LEU A 776 11.42 20.24 -22.42
C LEU A 776 11.45 18.71 -22.51
N GLN A 777 10.59 18.11 -23.31
CA GLN A 777 10.64 16.66 -23.52
C GLN A 777 11.95 16.21 -24.18
N GLN A 778 12.56 17.04 -25.02
CA GLN A 778 13.83 16.73 -25.67
C GLN A 778 15.05 17.00 -24.78
N GLU A 779 14.95 18.00 -23.90
CA GLU A 779 16.12 18.52 -23.15
C GLU A 779 16.14 18.18 -21.65
N SER A 780 15.02 17.75 -21.06
CA SER A 780 14.89 17.57 -19.61
C SER A 780 14.61 16.12 -19.20
N ASP A 781 15.56 15.52 -18.49
CA ASP A 781 15.40 14.20 -17.86
C ASP A 781 14.37 14.25 -16.73
N ARG A 782 14.36 15.32 -15.91
CA ARG A 782 13.39 15.48 -14.83
C ARG A 782 11.98 15.61 -15.36
N PHE A 783 11.78 16.41 -16.41
CA PHE A 783 10.47 16.56 -17.04
C PHE A 783 10.02 15.21 -17.62
N ASN A 784 10.90 14.52 -18.36
CA ASN A 784 10.61 13.19 -18.90
C ASN A 784 10.20 12.18 -17.83
N LEU A 785 10.88 12.16 -16.68
CA LEU A 785 10.54 11.29 -15.55
C LEU A 785 9.15 11.59 -14.95
N LEU A 786 8.72 12.86 -14.92
CA LEU A 786 7.38 13.23 -14.46
C LEU A 786 6.32 12.88 -15.52
N ILE A 787 6.65 13.07 -16.80
CA ILE A 787 5.75 12.86 -17.94
C ILE A 787 5.56 11.36 -18.24
N SER A 788 6.58 10.51 -18.05
CA SER A 788 6.43 9.05 -18.22
C SER A 788 5.36 8.42 -17.31
N MET A 789 5.00 9.08 -16.20
CA MET A 789 3.88 8.65 -15.35
C MET A 789 2.55 8.65 -16.12
N TRP A 790 2.25 9.70 -16.88
CA TRP A 790 0.99 9.74 -17.62
C TRP A 790 1.06 8.89 -18.89
N GLU A 791 2.22 8.76 -19.55
CA GLU A 791 2.38 7.81 -20.67
C GLU A 791 2.07 6.37 -20.25
N TYR A 792 2.57 5.97 -19.07
CA TYR A 792 2.24 4.68 -18.50
C TYR A 792 0.74 4.61 -18.16
N ALA A 793 0.20 5.57 -17.43
CA ALA A 793 -1.21 5.53 -17.04
C ALA A 793 -2.16 5.52 -18.26
N LEU A 794 -1.81 6.20 -19.35
CA LEU A 794 -2.52 6.14 -20.62
C LEU A 794 -2.43 4.75 -21.27
N SER A 795 -1.25 4.11 -21.21
CA SER A 795 -1.06 2.75 -21.71
C SER A 795 -2.02 1.75 -21.08
N PHE A 796 -2.35 1.94 -19.80
CA PHE A 796 -3.24 1.08 -19.02
C PHE A 796 -4.67 1.62 -18.89
N SER A 797 -4.98 2.73 -19.56
CA SER A 797 -6.34 3.29 -19.62
C SER A 797 -7.02 2.92 -20.93
N ASP A 798 -8.31 2.62 -20.85
CA ASP A 798 -9.21 2.38 -21.96
C ASP A 798 -10.50 3.18 -21.77
N PHE A 799 -10.64 4.25 -22.55
CA PHE A 799 -11.84 5.09 -22.43
C PHE A 799 -13.11 4.35 -22.86
N TYR A 800 -13.04 3.38 -23.78
CA TYR A 800 -14.21 2.58 -24.15
C TYR A 800 -14.64 1.65 -23.03
N ALA A 801 -13.71 1.17 -22.19
CA ALA A 801 -14.06 0.42 -20.99
C ALA A 801 -14.82 1.33 -20.02
N PHE A 802 -14.27 2.51 -19.75
CA PHE A 802 -14.88 3.52 -18.89
C PHE A 802 -16.27 3.94 -19.38
N ASP A 803 -16.38 4.33 -20.66
CA ASP A 803 -17.64 4.67 -21.32
C ASP A 803 -18.63 3.50 -21.33
N GLY A 804 -18.15 2.26 -21.44
CA GLY A 804 -18.97 1.06 -21.36
C GLY A 804 -19.67 0.92 -20.01
N TYR A 805 -18.98 1.21 -18.91
CA TYR A 805 -19.61 1.27 -17.58
C TYR A 805 -20.63 2.40 -17.51
N LEU A 806 -20.37 3.57 -18.09
CA LEU A 806 -21.37 4.65 -18.11
C LEU A 806 -22.62 4.29 -18.92
N LYS A 807 -22.43 3.64 -20.08
CA LYS A 807 -23.52 3.25 -21.00
C LYS A 807 -24.39 2.12 -20.48
N ILE A 808 -23.90 1.25 -19.60
CA ILE A 808 -24.76 0.21 -19.01
C ILE A 808 -25.82 0.79 -18.07
N LEU A 809 -25.61 2.03 -17.60
CA LEU A 809 -26.59 2.79 -16.83
C LEU A 809 -27.53 3.63 -17.71
N ASP A 810 -27.34 3.63 -19.04
CA ASP A 810 -28.21 4.34 -19.99
C ASP A 810 -29.50 3.55 -20.24
N PRO A 811 -30.69 4.09 -19.91
CA PRO A 811 -31.97 3.46 -20.28
C PRO A 811 -32.09 3.19 -21.78
N GLY A 812 -31.54 4.07 -22.63
CA GLY A 812 -31.53 3.93 -24.08
C GLY A 812 -30.82 2.67 -24.57
N PHE A 813 -29.71 2.31 -23.94
CA PHE A 813 -28.96 1.08 -24.24
C PHE A 813 -29.83 -0.19 -24.05
N TRP A 814 -30.60 -0.24 -22.96
CA TRP A 814 -31.48 -1.37 -22.64
C TRP A 814 -32.67 -1.45 -23.60
N LEU A 815 -33.29 -0.31 -23.94
CA LEU A 815 -34.38 -0.25 -24.92
C LEU A 815 -33.93 -0.72 -26.31
N MET A 816 -32.75 -0.29 -26.76
CA MET A 816 -32.17 -0.75 -28.03
C MET A 816 -31.89 -2.26 -28.02
N THR A 817 -31.38 -2.78 -26.90
CA THR A 817 -31.12 -4.22 -26.74
C THR A 817 -32.41 -5.04 -26.71
N ALA A 818 -33.48 -4.51 -26.09
CA ALA A 818 -34.81 -5.14 -26.07
C ALA A 818 -35.38 -5.39 -27.47
N THR A 819 -35.07 -4.53 -28.45
CA THR A 819 -35.50 -4.75 -29.86
C THR A 819 -34.87 -5.97 -30.52
N LYS A 820 -33.76 -6.47 -29.96
CA LYS A 820 -33.00 -7.63 -30.45
C LYS A 820 -33.06 -8.82 -29.49
N ALA A 821 -33.92 -8.77 -28.48
CA ALA A 821 -34.11 -9.84 -27.51
C ALA A 821 -34.60 -11.13 -28.20
N ALA A 822 -34.19 -12.28 -27.65
CA ALA A 822 -34.54 -13.59 -28.22
C ALA A 822 -36.04 -13.92 -28.11
N ASN A 823 -36.74 -13.37 -27.10
CA ASN A 823 -38.16 -13.60 -26.87
C ASN A 823 -38.83 -12.39 -26.19
N SER A 824 -40.17 -12.39 -26.16
CA SER A 824 -40.99 -11.29 -25.63
C SER A 824 -40.84 -11.07 -24.12
N GLN A 825 -40.60 -12.14 -23.36
CA GLN A 825 -40.39 -12.08 -21.91
C GLN A 825 -39.09 -11.35 -21.58
N HIS A 826 -37.99 -11.75 -22.23
CA HIS A 826 -36.70 -11.10 -22.09
C HIS A 826 -36.76 -9.63 -22.56
N ALA A 827 -37.45 -9.34 -23.67
CA ALA A 827 -37.68 -7.97 -24.10
C ALA A 827 -38.47 -7.13 -23.07
N CYS A 828 -39.32 -7.75 -22.26
CA CYS A 828 -40.02 -7.10 -21.15
C CYS A 828 -39.07 -6.82 -19.99
N GLU A 829 -38.21 -7.78 -19.62
CA GLU A 829 -37.21 -7.62 -18.57
C GLU A 829 -36.24 -6.48 -18.88
N LEU A 830 -35.69 -6.42 -20.10
CA LEU A 830 -34.79 -5.33 -20.51
C LEU A 830 -35.46 -3.95 -20.46
N ARG A 831 -36.76 -3.87 -20.81
CA ARG A 831 -37.53 -2.62 -20.67
C ARG A 831 -37.71 -2.22 -19.21
N LYS A 832 -37.98 -3.17 -18.32
CA LYS A 832 -38.06 -2.89 -16.87
C LYS A 832 -36.73 -2.37 -16.33
N VAL A 833 -35.59 -2.91 -16.78
CA VAL A 833 -34.27 -2.39 -16.38
C VAL A 833 -34.14 -0.93 -16.80
N ALA A 834 -34.55 -0.61 -18.04
CA ALA A 834 -34.56 0.77 -18.53
C ALA A 834 -35.44 1.67 -17.64
N ASP A 835 -36.65 1.24 -17.28
CA ASP A 835 -37.57 2.00 -16.43
C ASP A 835 -36.96 2.31 -15.05
N PHE A 836 -36.29 1.35 -14.42
CA PHE A 836 -35.58 1.58 -13.14
C PHE A 836 -34.41 2.55 -13.28
N LEU A 837 -33.61 2.42 -14.34
CA LEU A 837 -32.47 3.32 -14.58
C LEU A 837 -32.91 4.75 -14.91
N GLU A 838 -34.05 4.92 -15.59
CA GLU A 838 -34.66 6.23 -15.87
C GLU A 838 -34.98 6.96 -14.56
N HIS A 839 -35.55 6.25 -13.58
CA HIS A 839 -35.87 6.81 -12.26
C HIS A 839 -34.65 7.19 -11.42
N LEU A 840 -33.50 6.52 -11.62
CA LEU A 840 -32.27 6.80 -10.88
C LEU A 840 -31.52 8.04 -11.38
N GLU A 841 -31.76 8.49 -12.62
CA GLU A 841 -31.14 9.67 -13.26
C GLU A 841 -29.58 9.71 -13.23
N GLN A 842 -28.92 8.58 -12.97
CA GLN A 842 -27.46 8.53 -12.76
C GLN A 842 -26.65 8.74 -14.04
N HIS A 843 -27.11 8.19 -15.16
CA HIS A 843 -26.37 8.24 -16.42
C HIS A 843 -26.04 9.69 -16.83
N ALA A 844 -27.01 10.61 -16.75
CA ALA A 844 -26.83 11.99 -17.18
C ALA A 844 -25.71 12.70 -16.41
N ASN A 845 -25.60 12.42 -15.10
CA ASN A 845 -24.58 12.96 -14.21
C ASN A 845 -23.21 12.35 -14.52
N LEU A 846 -23.11 11.02 -14.57
CA LEU A 846 -21.83 10.35 -14.83
C LEU A 846 -21.27 10.67 -16.22
N SER A 847 -22.13 10.83 -17.23
CA SER A 847 -21.69 11.23 -18.56
C SER A 847 -21.21 12.67 -18.65
N ARG A 848 -21.61 13.58 -17.75
CA ARG A 848 -20.99 14.91 -17.66
C ARG A 848 -19.52 14.80 -17.30
N VAL A 849 -19.20 13.99 -16.28
CA VAL A 849 -17.81 13.71 -15.88
C VAL A 849 -17.05 13.00 -17.00
N GLY A 850 -17.65 11.98 -17.61
CA GLY A 850 -17.04 11.24 -18.72
C GLY A 850 -16.66 12.14 -19.89
N ARG A 851 -17.48 13.13 -20.23
CA ARG A 851 -17.15 14.14 -21.27
C ARG A 851 -15.97 15.03 -20.87
N ILE A 852 -15.81 15.35 -19.58
CA ILE A 852 -14.66 16.14 -19.12
C ILE A 852 -13.37 15.35 -19.31
N PHE A 853 -13.34 14.08 -18.90
CA PHE A 853 -12.18 13.20 -19.10
C PHE A 853 -11.91 12.94 -20.59
N TYR A 854 -12.95 12.70 -21.38
CA TYR A 854 -12.80 12.46 -22.82
C TYR A 854 -12.19 13.66 -23.55
N ARG A 855 -12.62 14.89 -23.20
CA ARG A 855 -12.04 16.10 -23.79
C ARG A 855 -10.55 16.25 -23.46
N ASP A 856 -10.15 15.96 -22.23
CA ASP A 856 -8.74 16.02 -21.85
C ASP A 856 -7.90 14.94 -22.55
N LEU A 857 -8.46 13.73 -22.76
CA LEU A 857 -7.82 12.68 -23.56
C LEU A 857 -7.69 13.03 -25.05
N LEU A 858 -8.67 13.76 -25.61
CA LEU A 858 -8.60 14.31 -26.96
C LEU A 858 -7.42 15.28 -27.09
N ASP A 859 -7.33 16.25 -26.16
CA ASP A 859 -6.21 17.19 -26.11
C ASP A 859 -4.86 16.46 -25.97
N LEU A 860 -4.80 15.41 -25.15
CA LEU A 860 -3.59 14.60 -24.96
C LEU A 860 -3.15 13.85 -26.23
N THR A 861 -4.10 13.38 -27.03
CA THR A 861 -3.76 12.58 -28.21
C THR A 861 -3.32 13.42 -29.39
N GLU A 862 -3.85 14.64 -29.55
CA GLU A 862 -3.31 15.62 -30.51
C GLU A 862 -1.79 15.76 -30.32
N VAL A 863 -1.33 15.81 -29.07
CA VAL A 863 0.10 15.89 -28.72
C VAL A 863 0.84 14.58 -29.01
N LEU A 864 0.27 13.42 -28.65
CA LEU A 864 0.92 12.12 -28.89
C LEU A 864 1.10 11.82 -30.37
N ASP A 865 0.16 12.22 -31.22
CA ASP A 865 0.26 12.05 -32.65
C ASP A 865 1.41 12.89 -33.23
N GLU A 866 1.61 14.12 -32.73
CA GLU A 866 2.78 14.92 -33.07
C GLU A 866 4.09 14.26 -32.60
N MET A 867 4.12 13.74 -31.37
CA MET A 867 5.29 13.03 -30.84
C MET A 867 5.62 11.75 -31.64
N HIS A 868 4.61 10.95 -31.98
CA HIS A 868 4.76 9.72 -32.75
C HIS A 868 5.22 10.01 -34.19
N CYS A 869 4.68 11.04 -34.84
CA CYS A 869 5.18 11.53 -36.12
C CYS A 869 6.69 11.77 -36.08
N ARG A 870 7.20 12.44 -35.03
CA ARG A 870 8.63 12.71 -34.86
C ARG A 870 9.46 11.45 -34.64
N ARG A 871 8.90 10.43 -33.97
CA ARG A 871 9.53 9.10 -33.77
C ARG A 871 9.44 8.20 -35.01
N GLY A 872 8.96 8.71 -36.15
CA GLY A 872 8.81 7.93 -37.39
C GLY A 872 7.68 6.90 -37.34
N VAL A 873 6.75 7.06 -36.40
CA VAL A 873 5.57 6.19 -36.23
C VAL A 873 4.40 6.87 -36.93
N VAL A 874 3.72 6.14 -37.82
CA VAL A 874 2.55 6.67 -38.54
C VAL A 874 1.37 6.76 -37.56
N PRO A 875 0.80 7.94 -37.29
CA PRO A 875 -0.39 8.07 -36.47
C PRO A 875 -1.55 7.30 -37.11
N LYS A 876 -2.27 6.51 -36.31
CA LYS A 876 -3.53 5.88 -36.70
C LYS A 876 -4.65 6.46 -35.85
N SER A 877 -5.83 6.59 -36.45
CA SER A 877 -7.01 7.27 -35.88
C SER A 877 -7.31 6.91 -34.41
N PHE A 878 -7.57 7.98 -33.65
CA PHE A 878 -8.00 8.11 -32.24
C PHE A 878 -9.17 7.19 -31.80
N PRO A 879 -9.34 6.88 -30.50
CA PRO A 879 -8.46 7.05 -29.32
C PRO A 879 -7.56 5.83 -29.04
N CYS A 880 -7.53 4.84 -29.93
CA CYS A 880 -7.01 3.50 -29.61
C CYS A 880 -5.50 3.30 -29.81
N TYR A 881 -4.79 4.28 -30.38
CA TYR A 881 -3.38 4.09 -30.75
C TYR A 881 -2.47 4.20 -29.51
N ARG A 882 -2.33 3.06 -28.83
CA ARG A 882 -1.47 2.87 -27.65
C ARG A 882 -0.20 2.06 -28.00
N ASP A 883 -0.01 1.72 -29.28
CA ASP A 883 1.14 0.96 -29.75
C ASP A 883 2.42 1.82 -29.66
N GLY A 884 3.51 1.21 -29.19
CA GLY A 884 4.76 1.93 -28.91
C GLY A 884 4.84 2.57 -27.51
N LEU A 885 3.79 2.47 -26.70
CA LEU A 885 3.82 2.84 -25.28
C LEU A 885 4.26 1.66 -24.38
N TRP A 886 3.87 1.66 -23.09
CA TRP A 886 4.38 0.74 -22.06
C TRP A 886 3.75 -0.65 -22.07
N MET A 887 2.47 -0.76 -22.47
CA MET A 887 1.73 -2.02 -22.46
C MET A 887 1.73 -2.68 -23.83
N ASN A 888 2.10 -3.97 -23.88
CA ASN A 888 2.04 -4.76 -25.11
C ASN A 888 0.59 -5.08 -25.53
N THR A 889 0.40 -5.38 -26.80
CA THR A 889 -0.92 -5.66 -27.40
C THR A 889 -1.62 -6.86 -26.74
N GLU A 890 -0.87 -7.89 -26.34
CA GLU A 890 -1.44 -9.10 -25.73
C GLU A 890 -2.11 -8.80 -24.37
N LEU A 891 -1.44 -8.05 -23.50
CA LEU A 891 -1.99 -7.61 -22.21
C LEU A 891 -3.14 -6.63 -22.37
N ARG A 892 -3.12 -5.83 -23.44
CA ARG A 892 -4.23 -4.94 -23.79
C ARG A 892 -5.48 -5.73 -24.16
N ASP A 893 -5.34 -6.76 -24.99
CA ASP A 893 -6.45 -7.65 -25.30
C ASP A 893 -7.02 -8.29 -24.02
N HIS A 894 -6.17 -8.72 -23.07
CA HIS A 894 -6.63 -9.26 -21.78
C HIS A 894 -7.46 -8.25 -21.00
N LEU A 895 -6.97 -7.01 -20.89
CA LEU A 895 -7.65 -5.93 -20.16
C LEU A 895 -9.02 -5.61 -20.79
N GLU A 896 -9.07 -5.46 -22.11
CA GLU A 896 -10.30 -5.15 -22.85
C GLU A 896 -11.32 -6.31 -22.75
N ILE A 897 -10.85 -7.57 -22.84
CA ILE A 897 -11.70 -8.75 -22.66
C ILE A 897 -12.23 -8.83 -21.22
N PHE A 898 -11.41 -8.55 -20.20
CA PHE A 898 -11.87 -8.48 -18.81
C PHE A 898 -13.01 -7.48 -18.62
N HIS A 899 -12.87 -6.27 -19.18
CA HIS A 899 -13.93 -5.26 -19.11
C HIS A 899 -15.19 -5.69 -19.85
N ALA A 900 -15.06 -6.26 -21.05
CA ALA A 900 -16.20 -6.75 -21.82
C ALA A 900 -16.94 -7.89 -21.09
N MET A 901 -16.20 -8.85 -20.52
CA MET A 901 -16.76 -9.92 -19.70
C MET A 901 -17.48 -9.36 -18.47
N ARG A 902 -16.86 -8.42 -17.75
CA ARG A 902 -17.49 -7.81 -16.56
C ARG A 902 -18.79 -7.09 -16.93
N LEU A 903 -18.81 -6.32 -18.01
CA LEU A 903 -20.02 -5.63 -18.48
C LEU A 903 -21.11 -6.63 -18.88
N ALA A 904 -20.75 -7.76 -19.51
CA ALA A 904 -21.71 -8.83 -19.81
C ALA A 904 -22.30 -9.46 -18.53
N LEU A 905 -21.48 -9.65 -17.49
CA LEU A 905 -21.96 -10.16 -16.20
C LEU A 905 -22.88 -9.16 -15.50
N ILE A 906 -22.53 -7.87 -15.48
CA ILE A 906 -23.38 -6.79 -14.93
C ILE A 906 -24.72 -6.73 -15.69
N TYR A 907 -24.69 -6.91 -17.01
CA TYR A 907 -25.91 -6.98 -17.82
C TYR A 907 -26.86 -8.09 -17.32
N HIS A 908 -26.32 -9.28 -17.01
CA HIS A 908 -27.11 -10.36 -16.45
C HIS A 908 -27.59 -10.09 -15.01
N VAL A 909 -26.76 -9.47 -14.17
CA VAL A 909 -27.16 -9.04 -12.81
C VAL A 909 -28.35 -8.10 -12.87
N PHE A 910 -28.33 -7.09 -13.76
CA PHE A 910 -29.41 -6.13 -13.91
C PHE A 910 -30.70 -6.79 -14.43
N THR A 911 -30.56 -7.71 -15.39
CA THR A 911 -31.71 -8.48 -15.91
C THR A 911 -32.33 -9.37 -14.82
N LEU A 912 -31.52 -9.97 -13.93
CA LEU A 912 -32.02 -10.74 -12.78
C LEU A 912 -32.65 -9.85 -11.71
N ALA A 913 -32.16 -8.64 -11.51
CA ALA A 913 -32.69 -7.70 -10.52
C ALA A 913 -34.19 -7.45 -10.72
N VAL A 914 -34.63 -7.25 -11.96
CA VAL A 914 -36.05 -6.98 -12.27
C VAL A 914 -36.95 -8.22 -12.19
N GLN A 915 -36.36 -9.41 -12.01
CA GLN A 915 -37.07 -10.66 -11.77
C GLN A 915 -37.34 -10.89 -10.28
N VAL A 916 -36.79 -10.06 -9.38
CA VAL A 916 -37.08 -10.13 -7.93
C VAL A 916 -38.60 -10.08 -7.71
N PRO A 917 -39.18 -11.06 -7.00
CA PRO A 917 -40.62 -11.18 -6.81
C PRO A 917 -41.20 -10.02 -6.00
N GLU A 918 -42.50 -9.77 -6.17
CA GLU A 918 -43.22 -8.78 -5.37
C GLU A 918 -43.37 -9.25 -3.91
N PHE A 919 -43.12 -8.33 -2.98
CA PHE A 919 -43.35 -8.55 -1.55
C PHE A 919 -43.80 -7.25 -0.87
N SER A 920 -44.62 -7.39 0.16
CA SER A 920 -45.02 -6.26 1.01
C SER A 920 -43.81 -5.74 1.79
N PRO A 921 -43.65 -4.41 1.97
CA PRO A 921 -42.50 -3.84 2.67
C PRO A 921 -42.26 -4.50 4.03
N GLN A 922 -41.09 -5.12 4.19
CA GLN A 922 -40.70 -5.75 5.46
C GLN A 922 -39.68 -4.87 6.18
N ARG A 923 -39.97 -4.51 7.44
CA ARG A 923 -39.13 -3.62 8.26
C ARG A 923 -38.79 -2.29 7.55
N GLY A 924 -39.70 -1.80 6.69
CA GLY A 924 -39.55 -0.54 5.96
C GLY A 924 -38.73 -0.62 4.67
N ILE A 925 -38.28 -1.80 4.24
CA ILE A 925 -37.54 -1.99 2.97
C ILE A 925 -38.51 -2.39 1.86
N THR A 926 -38.48 -1.67 0.73
CA THR A 926 -39.34 -1.92 -0.45
C THR A 926 -38.65 -2.80 -1.50
N ARG A 927 -39.42 -3.31 -2.48
CA ARG A 927 -38.87 -4.05 -3.62
C ARG A 927 -37.98 -3.17 -4.48
N GLU A 928 -38.42 -1.94 -4.72
CA GLU A 928 -37.71 -0.94 -5.51
C GLU A 928 -36.34 -0.67 -4.89
N GLU A 929 -36.26 -0.44 -3.57
CA GLU A 929 -34.99 -0.26 -2.86
C GLU A 929 -34.03 -1.47 -2.96
N ILE A 930 -34.56 -2.70 -3.06
CA ILE A 930 -33.73 -3.90 -3.28
C ILE A 930 -33.20 -3.94 -4.71
N ILE A 931 -34.04 -3.61 -5.70
CA ILE A 931 -33.62 -3.57 -7.11
C ILE A 931 -32.55 -2.50 -7.29
N GLU A 932 -32.75 -1.29 -6.75
CA GLU A 932 -31.76 -0.21 -6.77
C GLU A 932 -30.43 -0.66 -6.16
N ARG A 933 -30.44 -1.35 -5.02
CA ARG A 933 -29.21 -1.93 -4.43
C ARG A 933 -28.49 -2.89 -5.37
N ILE A 934 -29.22 -3.78 -6.05
CA ILE A 934 -28.63 -4.72 -7.01
C ILE A 934 -28.06 -3.98 -8.23
N LEU A 935 -28.73 -2.92 -8.71
CA LEU A 935 -28.22 -2.05 -9.79
C LEU A 935 -26.95 -1.28 -9.37
N HIS A 936 -26.80 -1.00 -8.07
CA HIS A 936 -25.56 -0.50 -7.46
C HIS A 936 -24.50 -1.58 -7.18
N LEU A 937 -24.75 -2.82 -7.59
CA LEU A 937 -23.92 -3.98 -7.29
C LEU A 937 -23.80 -4.32 -5.79
N ASP A 938 -24.68 -3.78 -4.91
CA ASP A 938 -24.82 -4.18 -3.51
C ASP A 938 -25.55 -5.53 -3.38
N VAL A 939 -25.07 -6.52 -4.13
CA VAL A 939 -25.72 -7.82 -4.32
C VAL A 939 -25.74 -8.62 -3.03
N GLU A 940 -24.63 -8.68 -2.31
CA GLU A 940 -24.50 -9.44 -1.06
C GLU A 940 -25.53 -8.98 0.00
N THR A 941 -25.64 -7.66 0.21
CA THR A 941 -26.63 -7.11 1.16
C THR A 941 -28.05 -7.34 0.67
N ALA A 942 -28.31 -7.09 -0.62
CA ALA A 942 -29.65 -7.25 -1.21
C ALA A 942 -30.13 -8.70 -1.15
N VAL A 943 -29.28 -9.66 -1.53
CA VAL A 943 -29.60 -11.09 -1.48
C VAL A 943 -29.74 -11.56 -0.03
N GLY A 944 -28.92 -11.07 0.91
CA GLY A 944 -29.10 -11.36 2.33
C GLY A 944 -30.47 -10.92 2.87
N ILE A 945 -30.97 -9.76 2.44
CA ILE A 945 -32.33 -9.30 2.79
C ILE A 945 -33.38 -10.20 2.12
N LEU A 946 -33.21 -10.50 0.83
CA LEU A 946 -34.13 -11.36 0.08
C LEU A 946 -34.24 -12.77 0.68
N LYS A 947 -33.12 -13.39 1.09
CA LYS A 947 -33.12 -14.71 1.74
C LYS A 947 -33.82 -14.70 3.11
N ASN A 948 -33.88 -13.55 3.79
CA ASN A 948 -34.67 -13.39 5.02
C ASN A 948 -36.17 -13.22 4.74
N ILE A 949 -36.53 -12.52 3.66
CA ILE A 949 -37.94 -12.34 3.22
C ILE A 949 -38.48 -13.66 2.66
N PHE A 950 -37.64 -14.39 1.93
CA PHE A 950 -37.92 -15.62 1.20
C PHE A 950 -37.07 -16.79 1.74
N PRO A 951 -37.29 -17.24 2.99
CA PRO A 951 -36.42 -18.24 3.62
C PRO A 951 -36.60 -19.64 3.02
N LEU A 952 -35.50 -20.41 3.00
CA LEU A 952 -35.56 -21.86 2.74
C LEU A 952 -36.13 -22.56 3.99
N LEU A 953 -37.37 -23.02 3.91
CA LEU A 953 -37.98 -23.82 4.97
C LEU A 953 -37.32 -25.21 5.00
N LYS A 954 -36.68 -25.57 6.13
CA LYS A 954 -36.26 -26.95 6.39
C LYS A 954 -37.49 -27.80 6.67
N SER A 955 -37.52 -29.06 6.20
CA SER A 955 -38.61 -29.98 6.52
C SER A 955 -38.70 -30.20 8.03
N SER A 956 -39.69 -29.60 8.70
CA SER A 956 -39.95 -29.92 10.10
C SER A 956 -40.70 -31.26 10.15
N ALA A 957 -40.14 -32.22 10.89
CA ALA A 957 -40.83 -33.46 11.26
C ALA A 957 -41.96 -33.22 12.30
N GLU A 958 -42.16 -31.97 12.72
CA GLU A 958 -43.04 -31.55 13.82
C GLU A 958 -44.54 -31.56 13.47
N THR A 959 -44.93 -31.72 12.19
CA THR A 959 -46.35 -31.72 11.79
C THR A 959 -47.06 -33.06 12.00
N GLN A 960 -46.41 -34.09 12.56
CA GLN A 960 -47.00 -35.42 12.73
C GLN A 960 -47.62 -35.70 14.12
N ASP A 961 -47.49 -34.80 15.11
CA ASP A 961 -47.87 -35.06 16.51
C ASP A 961 -49.19 -34.36 16.95
N PHE A 962 -50.18 -34.26 16.06
CA PHE A 962 -51.47 -33.60 16.35
C PHE A 962 -52.69 -34.54 16.30
N SER A 963 -52.49 -35.86 16.25
CA SER A 963 -53.56 -36.89 16.26
C SER A 963 -54.56 -36.86 15.08
N GLU A 964 -54.57 -35.81 14.26
CA GLU A 964 -55.30 -35.70 12.98
C GLU A 964 -54.33 -35.78 11.80
N LYS A 965 -54.66 -36.57 10.77
CA LYS A 965 -53.86 -36.61 9.52
C LYS A 965 -54.15 -35.35 8.69
N ALA A 966 -53.18 -34.45 8.62
CA ALA A 966 -53.20 -33.36 7.63
C ALA A 966 -53.09 -33.94 6.21
N THR A 967 -54.15 -33.83 5.41
CA THR A 967 -54.18 -34.19 3.98
C THR A 967 -53.69 -33.06 3.08
N TYR A 968 -53.70 -31.83 3.61
CA TYR A 968 -53.06 -30.68 3.00
C TYR A 968 -51.55 -30.84 3.16
N GLN A 969 -50.89 -31.28 2.09
CA GLN A 969 -49.46 -31.09 1.98
C GLN A 969 -49.26 -29.58 1.75
N THR A 970 -48.93 -28.82 2.79
CA THR A 970 -48.14 -27.59 2.61
C THR A 970 -46.96 -28.03 1.79
N GLU A 971 -46.96 -27.68 0.51
CA GLU A 971 -46.00 -28.15 -0.45
C GLU A 971 -44.61 -28.19 0.19
N GLN A 972 -44.11 -29.39 0.48
CA GLN A 972 -42.72 -29.63 0.81
C GLN A 972 -41.78 -29.26 -0.36
N TYR A 973 -42.33 -28.59 -1.40
CA TYR A 973 -41.78 -28.15 -2.67
C TYR A 973 -42.00 -26.64 -2.96
N LEU A 974 -42.74 -25.89 -2.13
CA LEU A 974 -43.07 -24.45 -2.30
C LEU A 974 -42.30 -23.55 -1.33
N GLY A 975 -41.22 -24.06 -0.74
CA GLY A 975 -40.16 -23.16 -0.28
C GLY A 975 -39.72 -22.32 -1.47
N TYR A 976 -39.22 -21.10 -1.24
CA TYR A 976 -38.74 -20.19 -2.29
C TYR A 976 -37.47 -20.71 -3.01
N PHE A 977 -37.37 -22.03 -3.20
CA PHE A 977 -36.31 -22.76 -3.85
C PHE A 977 -36.13 -22.31 -5.29
N GLN A 978 -37.21 -22.00 -6.00
CA GLN A 978 -37.11 -21.49 -7.38
C GLN A 978 -36.46 -20.12 -7.40
N GLU A 979 -36.80 -19.23 -6.47
CA GLU A 979 -36.20 -17.90 -6.31
C GLU A 979 -34.73 -18.01 -5.89
N HIS A 980 -34.41 -18.89 -4.93
CA HIS A 980 -33.03 -19.18 -4.55
C HIS A 980 -32.22 -19.72 -5.73
N LYS A 981 -32.76 -20.69 -6.46
CA LYS A 981 -32.07 -21.35 -7.59
C LYS A 981 -31.92 -20.43 -8.81
N ASN A 982 -32.94 -19.66 -9.15
CA ASN A 982 -33.01 -18.92 -10.41
C ASN A 982 -32.61 -17.45 -10.28
N ILE A 983 -32.65 -16.88 -9.06
CA ILE A 983 -32.38 -15.45 -8.83
C ILE A 983 -31.26 -15.27 -7.81
N PHE A 984 -31.43 -15.74 -6.57
CA PHE A 984 -30.54 -15.35 -5.47
C PHE A 984 -29.13 -15.98 -5.57
N ASN A 985 -29.04 -17.29 -5.79
CA ASN A 985 -27.75 -17.96 -5.96
C ASN A 985 -27.05 -17.49 -7.25
N PRO A 986 -27.75 -17.34 -8.41
CA PRO A 986 -27.13 -16.74 -9.59
C PRO A 986 -26.61 -15.32 -9.36
N LEU A 987 -27.34 -14.47 -8.64
CA LEU A 987 -26.87 -13.12 -8.28
C LEU A 987 -25.57 -13.17 -7.48
N GLU A 988 -25.50 -14.00 -6.43
CA GLU A 988 -24.28 -14.18 -5.62
C GLU A 988 -23.10 -14.74 -6.45
N SER A 989 -23.34 -15.75 -7.29
CA SER A 989 -22.31 -16.32 -8.17
C SER A 989 -21.80 -15.32 -9.20
N LEU A 990 -22.69 -14.51 -9.80
CA LEU A 990 -22.32 -13.46 -10.74
C LEU A 990 -21.52 -12.34 -10.06
N ASP A 991 -21.93 -11.91 -8.86
CA ASP A 991 -21.20 -10.92 -8.07
C ASP A 991 -19.78 -11.40 -7.73
N LYS A 992 -19.65 -12.65 -7.24
CA LYS A 992 -18.33 -13.25 -6.99
C LYS A 992 -17.46 -13.27 -8.26
N LEU A 993 -18.03 -13.60 -9.42
CA LEU A 993 -17.30 -13.61 -10.69
C LEU A 993 -16.91 -12.20 -11.19
N ILE A 994 -17.81 -11.22 -11.10
CA ILE A 994 -17.53 -9.80 -11.41
C ILE A 994 -16.32 -9.32 -10.62
N LYS A 995 -16.31 -9.68 -9.35
CA LYS A 995 -15.25 -9.29 -8.44
C LYS A 995 -13.98 -10.14 -8.65
N ARG A 996 -14.03 -11.40 -9.12
CA ARG A 996 -12.83 -12.16 -9.57
C ARG A 996 -12.08 -11.50 -10.74
N ILE A 997 -12.79 -10.77 -11.59
CA ILE A 997 -12.17 -9.95 -12.64
C ILE A 997 -11.33 -8.80 -12.02
N THR A 998 -11.67 -8.34 -10.81
CA THR A 998 -10.92 -7.28 -10.09
C THR A 998 -9.48 -7.71 -9.82
N ALA A 999 -9.25 -8.98 -9.50
CA ALA A 999 -7.91 -9.52 -9.33
C ALA A 999 -7.11 -9.49 -10.65
N GLY A 1000 -7.73 -9.84 -11.78
CA GLY A 1000 -7.11 -9.80 -13.10
C GLY A 1000 -6.67 -8.40 -13.52
N ILE A 1001 -7.55 -7.40 -13.37
CA ILE A 1001 -7.22 -6.00 -13.63
C ILE A 1001 -6.11 -5.51 -12.69
N THR A 1002 -6.14 -5.93 -11.41
CA THR A 1002 -5.07 -5.63 -10.43
C THR A 1002 -3.73 -6.26 -10.86
N HIS A 1003 -3.74 -7.47 -11.43
CA HIS A 1003 -2.52 -8.10 -11.96
C HIS A 1003 -1.96 -7.35 -13.17
N ILE A 1004 -2.83 -6.93 -14.09
CA ILE A 1004 -2.43 -6.17 -15.27
C ILE A 1004 -1.86 -4.82 -14.87
N THR A 1005 -2.55 -4.05 -14.03
CA THR A 1005 -2.09 -2.73 -13.55
C THR A 1005 -0.84 -2.84 -12.66
N GLY A 1006 -0.75 -3.90 -11.86
CA GLY A 1006 0.41 -4.29 -11.06
C GLY A 1006 0.35 -3.98 -9.58
N SER A 1007 -0.70 -3.29 -9.13
CA SER A 1007 -0.96 -2.92 -7.73
C SER A 1007 -2.43 -2.61 -7.52
N PHE A 1008 -2.90 -2.70 -6.28
CA PHE A 1008 -4.25 -2.37 -5.88
C PHE A 1008 -4.34 -0.94 -5.36
N GLY A 1009 -5.09 -0.11 -6.10
CA GLY A 1009 -5.32 1.30 -5.78
C GLY A 1009 -4.06 2.12 -5.85
#